data_AF-A0AAN8FKG3-F1
#
_entry.id   AF-A0AAN8FKG3-F1
#
_cell.length_a   1.000
_cell.length_b   1.000
_cell.length_c   1.000
_cell.angle_alpha   90.00
_cell.angle_beta   90.00
_cell.angle_gamma   90.00
#
_symmetry.space_group_name_H-M   'P 1'
#
loop_
_entity.id
_entity.type
_entity.pdbx_description
1 polymer ?
#
loop_
_entity_poly.entity_id
_entity_poly.type
_entity_poly.pdbx_seq_one_letter_code
_entity_poly.pdbx_strand_id
1 'polypeptide(L)'
;MGVLHTLDLENFKSYRGKQVVGPFKRFTAIIGPNGSGKSNLMDAISFVLGEKATSLRVKKLGVVSVQQYNHEMESIQIFIKAKNFLVYQGQIESIAMKNPKERTALFEEISRSCELQAEYDRLKVELQKAEEDAQQNMYTENTYLYDVHMLFHQCEPLQIDYLAENTEQQKVVLQNEKLNLVSMEKQVKESKEKLEKVSVELNEINKQLSDASGDSAESERVRRRNEAIENLKRVFPDKIHGRLVDLCQPSHKRFNLAVTKVLQKHMMSIVCDSEETARDAIMYLKEQRYPPETFLPHHGLDVHPINEKLRELTHPKGVKLVFDVIQCNHPAARKALQFACGNALICETADDARTLAYGSAGGDRYKAVSLDGTMFQQSGVIGGGSHELKMRAKKWDENALKQLRERRAQLQEESNTLHRTRRKELDVEMQRNKLTSVEYRLKNMQLEKTKCETDTLNKLTIELEALESELSVIPPKIEEIEERMQEREREIAKIEEKSNAVADDVFANFCKKVGIKNIREYEEREMRFHQEKVDRMREFDNELDRIRNELEYLRSEDKNRKVKQEMDKVKNLEKELEALKKKETKEGKVLARLEKEMEDLKLAAMEKKNEQEALDAELATVKKEAQVSYTLQCCVPFR
;
A
#
# COMPACT_ATOMS: atom_id res chain seq x y z
N MET A 1 -41.56 -20.06 -79.58
CA MET A 1 -40.72 -20.47 -80.73
C MET A 1 -40.76 -19.36 -81.76
N GLY A 2 -39.61 -18.88 -82.23
CA GLY A 2 -39.55 -17.99 -83.38
C GLY A 2 -39.97 -18.74 -84.65
N VAL A 3 -40.61 -18.03 -85.57
CA VAL A 3 -40.97 -18.55 -86.90
C VAL A 3 -40.27 -17.68 -87.92
N LEU A 4 -39.47 -18.27 -88.80
CA LEU A 4 -38.95 -17.56 -89.96
C LEU A 4 -40.15 -17.20 -90.84
N HIS A 5 -40.36 -15.91 -91.11
CA HIS A 5 -41.47 -15.43 -91.93
C HIS A 5 -41.01 -15.11 -93.36
N THR A 6 -39.95 -14.32 -93.48
CA THR A 6 -39.27 -13.97 -94.73
C THR A 6 -37.77 -13.98 -94.51
N LEU A 7 -37.01 -14.04 -95.60
CA LEU A 7 -35.55 -13.92 -95.59
C LEU A 7 -35.14 -12.92 -96.67
N ASP A 8 -34.66 -11.76 -96.24
CA ASP A 8 -34.19 -10.69 -97.11
C ASP A 8 -32.69 -10.90 -97.38
N LEU A 9 -32.33 -11.03 -98.65
CA LEU A 9 -30.98 -11.32 -99.11
C LEU A 9 -30.52 -10.24 -100.09
N GLU A 10 -29.36 -9.64 -99.86
CA GLU A 10 -28.76 -8.72 -100.82
C GLU A 10 -27.38 -9.21 -101.25
N ASN A 11 -27.22 -9.49 -102.55
CA ASN A 11 -25.96 -9.96 -103.15
C ASN A 11 -25.35 -11.22 -102.49
N PHE A 12 -26.19 -12.07 -101.86
CA PHE A 12 -25.74 -13.25 -101.14
C PHE A 12 -25.53 -14.47 -102.07
N LYS A 13 -24.27 -14.78 -102.38
CA LYS A 13 -23.87 -15.91 -103.25
C LYS A 13 -24.55 -15.88 -104.63
N SER A 14 -25.55 -16.75 -104.86
CA SER A 14 -26.33 -16.82 -106.09
C SER A 14 -27.50 -15.82 -106.15
N TYR A 15 -27.87 -15.24 -105.02
CA TYR A 15 -28.94 -14.24 -104.92
C TYR A 15 -28.35 -12.85 -105.23
N ARG A 16 -28.36 -12.47 -106.51
CA ARG A 16 -27.89 -11.16 -106.98
C ARG A 16 -28.96 -10.09 -106.78
N GLY A 17 -28.54 -8.88 -106.36
CA GLY A 17 -29.44 -7.80 -105.96
C GLY A 17 -30.21 -8.13 -104.68
N LYS A 18 -31.21 -7.31 -104.35
CA LYS A 18 -32.12 -7.55 -103.22
C LYS A 18 -33.19 -8.57 -103.62
N GLN A 19 -33.29 -9.66 -102.87
CA GLN A 19 -34.19 -10.79 -103.06
C GLN A 19 -34.91 -11.07 -101.75
N VAL A 20 -36.23 -11.23 -101.77
CA VAL A 20 -37.03 -11.58 -100.59
C VAL A 20 -37.55 -13.00 -100.78
N VAL A 21 -37.11 -13.94 -99.95
CA VAL A 21 -37.54 -15.34 -100.00
C VAL A 21 -38.58 -15.60 -98.93
N GLY A 22 -39.75 -16.10 -99.32
CA GLY A 22 -40.88 -16.37 -98.44
C GLY A 22 -42.23 -16.20 -99.16
N PRO A 23 -43.35 -16.18 -98.42
CA PRO A 23 -43.43 -16.39 -96.98
C PRO A 23 -43.19 -17.87 -96.61
N PHE A 24 -42.37 -18.10 -95.59
CA PHE A 24 -42.17 -19.43 -95.01
C PHE A 24 -43.38 -19.82 -94.14
N LYS A 25 -43.78 -21.09 -94.22
CA LYS A 25 -44.86 -21.70 -93.40
C LYS A 25 -44.27 -22.63 -92.35
N ARG A 26 -45.08 -23.00 -91.34
CA ARG A 26 -44.71 -23.94 -90.25
C ARG A 26 -44.04 -25.23 -90.74
N PHE A 27 -44.39 -25.70 -91.92
CA PHE A 27 -43.64 -26.68 -92.69
C PHE A 27 -43.37 -26.09 -94.08
N THR A 28 -42.11 -26.04 -94.50
CA THR A 28 -41.69 -25.52 -95.81
C THR A 28 -40.68 -26.47 -96.43
N ALA A 29 -40.95 -26.96 -97.64
CA ALA A 29 -40.04 -27.80 -98.41
C ALA A 29 -39.40 -26.96 -99.53
N ILE A 30 -38.06 -27.01 -99.64
CA ILE A 30 -37.29 -26.24 -100.63
C ILE A 30 -36.89 -27.20 -101.77
N ILE A 31 -37.59 -27.11 -102.90
CA ILE A 31 -37.40 -27.98 -104.09
C ILE A 31 -36.96 -27.17 -105.33
N GLY A 32 -36.37 -27.84 -106.32
CA GLY A 32 -35.89 -27.23 -107.56
C GLY A 32 -34.66 -27.93 -108.16
N PRO A 33 -34.25 -27.61 -109.40
CA PRO A 33 -33.13 -28.26 -110.09
C PRO A 33 -31.76 -27.94 -109.47
N ASN A 34 -30.73 -28.72 -109.81
CA ASN A 34 -29.36 -28.45 -109.35
C ASN A 34 -28.88 -27.09 -109.87
N GLY A 35 -28.22 -26.31 -109.02
CA GLY A 35 -27.84 -24.91 -109.30
C GLY A 35 -28.87 -23.85 -108.90
N SER A 36 -30.13 -24.20 -108.59
CA SER A 36 -31.22 -23.23 -108.31
C SER A 36 -31.14 -22.50 -106.95
N GLY A 37 -29.96 -22.31 -106.36
CA GLY A 37 -29.77 -21.54 -105.12
C GLY A 37 -30.23 -22.19 -103.80
N LYS A 38 -30.91 -23.36 -103.83
CA LYS A 38 -31.48 -24.04 -102.64
C LYS A 38 -30.51 -24.13 -101.45
N SER A 39 -29.31 -24.62 -101.69
CA SER A 39 -28.32 -24.80 -100.62
C SER A 39 -27.74 -23.47 -100.15
N ASN A 40 -27.68 -22.45 -101.01
CA ASN A 40 -27.30 -21.09 -100.62
C ASN A 40 -28.38 -20.42 -99.76
N LEU A 41 -29.65 -20.85 -99.84
CA LEU A 41 -30.70 -20.41 -98.92
C LEU A 41 -30.43 -20.90 -97.50
N MET A 42 -30.03 -22.17 -97.37
CA MET A 42 -29.60 -22.76 -96.10
C MET A 42 -28.34 -22.07 -95.58
N ASP A 43 -27.34 -21.81 -96.44
CA ASP A 43 -26.14 -21.06 -96.05
C ASP A 43 -26.48 -19.64 -95.57
N ALA A 44 -27.50 -18.99 -96.13
CA ALA A 44 -27.92 -17.64 -95.72
C ALA A 44 -28.60 -17.66 -94.34
N ILE A 45 -29.48 -18.63 -94.10
CA ILE A 45 -30.09 -18.86 -92.79
C ILE A 45 -28.98 -19.16 -91.76
N SER A 46 -28.05 -20.08 -92.06
CA SER A 46 -26.91 -20.37 -91.18
C SER A 46 -25.98 -19.17 -90.96
N PHE A 47 -25.79 -18.30 -91.96
CA PHE A 47 -24.98 -17.08 -91.84
C PHE A 47 -25.58 -16.10 -90.84
N VAL A 48 -26.88 -15.79 -90.95
CA VAL A 48 -27.58 -14.94 -89.97
C VAL A 48 -27.63 -15.59 -88.58
N LEU A 49 -27.69 -16.92 -88.52
CA LEU A 49 -27.54 -17.71 -87.29
C LEU A 49 -26.08 -17.83 -86.80
N GLY A 50 -25.13 -17.07 -87.35
CA GLY A 50 -23.76 -16.97 -86.83
C GLY A 50 -22.95 -18.28 -86.88
N GLU A 51 -23.30 -19.22 -87.75
CA GLU A 51 -22.50 -20.42 -87.96
C GLU A 51 -21.09 -20.10 -88.46
N LYS A 52 -20.14 -20.98 -88.15
CA LYS A 52 -18.73 -20.76 -88.54
C LYS A 52 -18.61 -20.68 -90.05
N ALA A 53 -17.77 -19.75 -90.53
CA ALA A 53 -17.43 -19.58 -91.96
C ALA A 53 -17.11 -20.90 -92.70
N THR A 54 -16.49 -21.86 -92.00
CA THR A 54 -16.19 -23.22 -92.47
C THR A 54 -17.44 -24.03 -92.79
N SER A 55 -18.50 -23.93 -91.97
CA SER A 55 -19.80 -24.58 -92.16
C SER A 55 -20.54 -24.01 -93.38
N LEU A 56 -20.33 -22.73 -93.68
CA LEU A 56 -21.07 -21.98 -94.70
C LEU A 56 -20.60 -22.20 -96.14
N ARG A 57 -19.67 -23.12 -96.40
CA ARG A 57 -19.17 -23.45 -97.76
C ARG A 57 -18.66 -22.20 -98.51
N VAL A 58 -17.82 -21.41 -97.84
CA VAL A 58 -17.16 -20.20 -98.38
C VAL A 58 -15.65 -20.43 -98.41
N LYS A 59 -14.98 -20.15 -99.55
CA LYS A 59 -13.53 -20.31 -99.71
C LYS A 59 -12.71 -19.04 -99.45
N LYS A 60 -13.34 -17.86 -99.47
CA LYS A 60 -12.76 -16.55 -99.11
C LYS A 60 -13.85 -15.67 -98.51
N LEU A 61 -13.67 -15.18 -97.28
CA LEU A 61 -14.40 -14.01 -96.77
C LEU A 61 -13.58 -12.78 -97.15
N GLY A 62 -14.04 -12.01 -98.13
CA GLY A 62 -13.25 -10.93 -98.73
C GLY A 62 -13.93 -9.57 -98.85
N VAL A 63 -15.13 -9.39 -98.28
CA VAL A 63 -15.96 -8.19 -98.51
C VAL A 63 -16.39 -7.47 -97.22
N VAL A 64 -16.49 -8.19 -96.09
CA VAL A 64 -16.85 -7.60 -94.79
C VAL A 64 -15.81 -8.07 -93.76
N SER A 65 -15.24 -7.14 -93.00
CA SER A 65 -14.31 -7.50 -91.91
C SER A 65 -15.07 -8.07 -90.73
N VAL A 66 -14.44 -8.92 -89.91
CA VAL A 66 -15.08 -9.47 -88.69
C VAL A 66 -15.51 -8.35 -87.73
N GLN A 67 -14.78 -7.23 -87.71
CA GLN A 67 -15.14 -6.04 -86.92
C GLN A 67 -16.40 -5.34 -87.46
N GLN A 68 -16.49 -5.12 -88.78
CA GLN A 68 -17.69 -4.54 -89.40
C GLN A 68 -18.91 -5.46 -89.24
N TYR A 69 -18.72 -6.76 -89.42
CA TYR A 69 -19.78 -7.75 -89.22
C TYR A 69 -20.26 -7.76 -87.77
N ASN A 70 -19.34 -7.78 -86.79
CA ASN A 70 -19.72 -7.68 -85.39
C ASN A 70 -20.44 -6.37 -85.09
N HIS A 71 -19.98 -5.23 -85.62
CA HIS A 71 -20.60 -3.93 -85.38
C HIS A 71 -22.03 -3.83 -85.96
N GLU A 72 -22.26 -4.34 -87.17
CA GLU A 72 -23.60 -4.39 -87.77
C GLU A 72 -24.53 -5.40 -87.08
N MET A 73 -23.99 -6.51 -86.58
CA MET A 73 -24.78 -7.47 -85.80
C MET A 73 -25.09 -6.91 -84.39
N GLU A 74 -24.17 -6.15 -83.79
CA GLU A 74 -24.39 -5.39 -82.55
C GLU A 74 -25.43 -4.27 -82.72
N SER A 75 -25.48 -3.59 -83.87
CA SER A 75 -26.48 -2.52 -84.14
C SER A 75 -27.91 -3.06 -84.15
N ILE A 76 -28.10 -4.35 -84.47
CA ILE A 76 -29.37 -5.09 -84.40
C ILE A 76 -29.50 -5.97 -83.14
N GLN A 77 -28.72 -5.70 -82.08
CA GLN A 77 -28.72 -6.39 -80.78
C GLN A 77 -28.31 -7.88 -80.81
N ILE A 78 -27.60 -8.32 -81.85
CA ILE A 78 -27.09 -9.69 -82.01
C ILE A 78 -25.60 -9.75 -81.64
N PHE A 79 -25.31 -9.94 -80.36
CA PHE A 79 -23.94 -10.06 -79.86
C PHE A 79 -23.36 -11.47 -80.09
N ILE A 80 -22.36 -11.57 -80.96
CA ILE A 80 -21.80 -12.86 -81.41
C ILE A 80 -20.91 -13.53 -80.34
N LYS A 81 -20.22 -12.74 -79.50
CA LYS A 81 -19.35 -13.27 -78.42
C LYS A 81 -20.16 -13.97 -77.32
N ALA A 82 -21.15 -13.28 -76.76
CA ALA A 82 -22.01 -13.78 -75.69
C ALA A 82 -23.18 -14.67 -76.19
N LYS A 83 -23.32 -14.86 -77.51
CA LYS A 83 -24.27 -15.80 -78.18
C LYS A 83 -25.75 -15.54 -77.85
N ASN A 84 -26.13 -14.28 -77.67
CA ASN A 84 -27.38 -13.82 -77.06
C ASN A 84 -28.66 -14.22 -77.83
N PHE A 85 -28.50 -14.74 -79.04
CA PHE A 85 -29.56 -14.98 -80.04
C PHE A 85 -29.80 -16.47 -80.33
N LEU A 86 -28.92 -17.37 -79.86
CA LEU A 86 -29.02 -18.81 -80.10
C LEU A 86 -28.90 -19.60 -78.81
N VAL A 87 -29.97 -20.31 -78.47
CA VAL A 87 -30.02 -21.23 -77.34
C VAL A 87 -30.04 -22.65 -77.88
N TYR A 88 -28.88 -23.31 -77.84
CA TYR A 88 -28.74 -24.71 -78.25
C TYR A 88 -29.48 -25.64 -77.27
N GLN A 89 -29.95 -26.80 -77.75
CA GLN A 89 -30.60 -27.79 -76.90
C GLN A 89 -29.62 -28.27 -75.81
N GLY A 90 -30.03 -28.18 -74.53
CA GLY A 90 -29.16 -28.40 -73.36
C GLY A 90 -28.46 -27.14 -72.80
N GLN A 91 -28.38 -26.02 -73.53
CA GLN A 91 -27.84 -24.79 -72.94
C GLN A 91 -28.75 -24.16 -71.89
N ILE A 92 -30.08 -24.32 -71.98
CA ILE A 92 -30.99 -23.86 -70.94
C ILE A 92 -30.70 -24.57 -69.62
N GLU A 93 -30.43 -25.88 -69.67
CA GLU A 93 -30.05 -26.68 -68.49
C GLU A 93 -28.70 -26.22 -67.95
N SER A 94 -27.70 -26.01 -68.82
CA SER A 94 -26.40 -25.45 -68.43
C SER A 94 -26.51 -24.06 -67.77
N ILE A 95 -27.33 -23.15 -68.31
CA ILE A 95 -27.56 -21.81 -67.76
C ILE A 95 -28.35 -21.87 -66.43
N ALA A 96 -29.30 -22.82 -66.31
CA ALA A 96 -30.05 -23.04 -65.07
C ALA A 96 -29.20 -23.69 -63.97
N MET A 97 -28.18 -24.48 -64.32
CA MET A 97 -27.21 -25.09 -63.39
C MET A 97 -26.06 -24.16 -63.00
N LYS A 98 -25.89 -23.01 -63.65
CA LYS A 98 -24.88 -22.02 -63.25
C LYS A 98 -25.13 -21.49 -61.85
N ASN A 99 -24.07 -21.38 -61.06
CA ASN A 99 -24.13 -20.76 -59.73
C ASN A 99 -24.48 -19.26 -59.83
N PRO A 100 -25.03 -18.61 -58.78
CA PRO A 100 -25.41 -17.20 -58.82
C PRO A 100 -24.31 -16.26 -59.35
N LYS A 101 -23.06 -16.45 -58.92
CA LYS A 101 -21.89 -15.69 -59.43
C LYS A 101 -21.64 -15.89 -60.93
N GLU A 102 -21.79 -17.11 -61.44
CA GLU A 102 -21.60 -17.45 -62.86
C GLU A 102 -22.76 -16.97 -63.75
N ARG A 103 -23.95 -16.78 -63.16
CA ARG A 103 -25.11 -16.14 -63.79
C ARG A 103 -24.94 -14.63 -63.84
N THR A 104 -24.49 -14.01 -62.75
CA THR A 104 -24.18 -12.57 -62.68
C THR A 104 -23.11 -12.21 -63.72
N ALA A 105 -21.98 -12.91 -63.73
CA ALA A 105 -20.92 -12.70 -64.73
C ALA A 105 -21.39 -12.89 -66.19
N LEU A 106 -22.32 -13.83 -66.44
CA LEU A 106 -22.94 -13.98 -67.77
C LEU A 106 -23.82 -12.79 -68.14
N PHE A 107 -24.56 -12.21 -67.18
CA PHE A 107 -25.38 -11.03 -67.39
C PHE A 107 -24.55 -9.74 -67.53
N GLU A 108 -23.41 -9.63 -66.83
CA GLU A 108 -22.41 -8.57 -67.01
C GLU A 108 -21.79 -8.63 -68.41
N GLU A 109 -21.42 -9.82 -68.90
CA GLU A 109 -20.91 -10.02 -70.27
C GLU A 109 -21.97 -9.67 -71.35
N ILE A 110 -23.25 -9.96 -71.08
CA ILE A 110 -24.37 -9.63 -71.97
C ILE A 110 -24.67 -8.12 -71.99
N SER A 111 -24.47 -7.42 -70.87
CA SER A 111 -24.80 -5.99 -70.71
C SER A 111 -23.63 -5.02 -70.93
N ARG A 112 -22.39 -5.53 -71.07
CA ARG A 112 -21.14 -4.74 -71.14
C ARG A 112 -20.78 -3.95 -69.87
N SER A 113 -21.44 -4.18 -68.74
CA SER A 113 -21.06 -3.56 -67.46
C SER A 113 -19.64 -3.94 -67.01
N CYS A 114 -19.09 -5.04 -67.52
CA CYS A 114 -17.70 -5.47 -67.31
C CYS A 114 -16.63 -4.44 -67.76
N GLU A 115 -16.96 -3.49 -68.65
CA GLU A 115 -16.05 -2.40 -69.02
C GLU A 115 -15.86 -1.37 -67.88
N LEU A 116 -16.87 -1.19 -67.02
CA LEU A 116 -16.84 -0.31 -65.84
C LEU A 116 -16.29 -1.02 -64.58
N GLN A 117 -16.35 -2.36 -64.55
CA GLN A 117 -15.96 -3.19 -63.41
C GLN A 117 -14.50 -2.98 -62.99
N ALA A 118 -13.57 -2.83 -63.95
CA ALA A 118 -12.15 -2.61 -63.64
C ALA A 118 -11.86 -1.24 -62.99
N GLU A 119 -12.64 -0.21 -63.33
CA GLU A 119 -12.53 1.12 -62.71
C GLU A 119 -13.21 1.15 -61.34
N TYR A 120 -14.37 0.48 -61.22
CA TYR A 120 -15.07 0.26 -59.96
C TYR A 120 -14.21 -0.48 -58.94
N ASP A 121 -13.67 -1.66 -59.29
CA ASP A 121 -12.84 -2.48 -58.40
C ASP A 121 -11.58 -1.73 -57.96
N ARG A 122 -10.97 -0.95 -58.87
CA ARG A 122 -9.83 -0.09 -58.53
C ARG A 122 -10.22 0.97 -57.50
N LEU A 123 -11.28 1.75 -57.75
CA LEU A 123 -11.72 2.80 -56.83
C LEU A 123 -12.15 2.23 -55.48
N LYS A 124 -12.75 1.05 -55.46
CA LYS A 124 -13.14 0.33 -54.25
C LYS A 124 -11.93 -0.13 -53.42
N VAL A 125 -10.86 -0.60 -54.07
CA VAL A 125 -9.59 -0.91 -53.39
C VAL A 125 -8.86 0.36 -52.91
N GLU A 126 -8.96 1.48 -53.65
CA GLU A 126 -8.45 2.78 -53.19
C GLU A 126 -9.24 3.31 -51.98
N LEU A 127 -10.57 3.16 -51.96
CA LEU A 127 -11.45 3.52 -50.84
C LEU A 127 -11.17 2.66 -49.60
N GLN A 128 -11.14 1.33 -49.74
CA GLN A 128 -10.90 0.42 -48.62
C GLN A 128 -9.54 0.68 -47.95
N LYS A 129 -8.50 1.04 -48.71
CA LYS A 129 -7.21 1.44 -48.15
C LYS A 129 -7.29 2.75 -47.38
N ALA A 130 -8.05 3.73 -47.87
CA ALA A 130 -8.28 4.98 -47.16
C ALA A 130 -9.09 4.77 -45.87
N GLU A 131 -10.08 3.86 -45.88
CA GLU A 131 -10.79 3.42 -44.67
C GLU A 131 -9.85 2.75 -43.65
N GLU A 132 -8.96 1.86 -44.11
CA GLU A 132 -7.95 1.19 -43.27
C GLU A 132 -6.96 2.22 -42.68
N ASP A 133 -6.45 3.16 -43.49
CA ASP A 133 -5.57 4.25 -43.06
C ASP A 133 -6.27 5.18 -42.04
N ALA A 134 -7.54 5.54 -42.27
CA ALA A 134 -8.34 6.37 -41.35
C ALA A 134 -8.58 5.66 -40.01
N GLN A 135 -9.00 4.39 -40.04
CA GLN A 135 -9.20 3.59 -38.83
C GLN A 135 -7.89 3.43 -38.04
N GLN A 136 -6.76 3.23 -38.72
CA GLN A 136 -5.46 3.13 -38.05
C GLN A 136 -5.08 4.46 -37.38
N ASN A 137 -5.27 5.60 -38.05
CA ASN A 137 -5.01 6.91 -37.45
C ASN A 137 -5.95 7.21 -36.27
N MET A 138 -7.25 6.88 -36.38
CA MET A 138 -8.22 7.06 -35.30
C MET A 138 -7.95 6.15 -34.09
N TYR A 139 -7.47 4.92 -34.32
CA TYR A 139 -7.00 4.03 -33.24
C TYR A 139 -5.78 4.61 -32.52
N THR A 140 -4.81 5.13 -33.29
CA THR A 140 -3.61 5.79 -32.76
C THR A 140 -3.96 7.05 -31.96
N GLU A 141 -4.87 7.90 -32.47
CA GLU A 141 -5.41 9.07 -31.75
C GLU A 141 -6.04 8.67 -30.40
N ASN A 142 -6.94 7.67 -30.39
CA ASN A 142 -7.57 7.20 -29.16
C ASN A 142 -6.56 6.61 -28.15
N THR A 143 -5.49 5.98 -28.64
CA THR A 143 -4.40 5.48 -27.80
C THR A 143 -3.66 6.64 -27.13
N TYR A 144 -3.26 7.65 -27.90
CA TYR A 144 -2.60 8.85 -27.37
C TYR A 144 -3.50 9.66 -26.41
N LEU A 145 -4.80 9.80 -26.72
CA LEU A 145 -5.78 10.42 -25.82
C LEU A 145 -5.89 9.70 -24.47
N TYR A 146 -5.86 8.36 -24.49
CA TYR A 146 -5.84 7.55 -23.28
C TYR A 146 -4.54 7.74 -22.49
N ASP A 147 -3.39 7.74 -23.15
CA ASP A 147 -2.08 7.95 -22.52
C ASP A 147 -1.94 9.36 -21.91
N VAL A 148 -2.40 10.40 -22.61
CA VAL A 148 -2.49 11.78 -22.09
C VAL A 148 -3.40 11.83 -20.86
N HIS A 149 -4.58 11.21 -20.90
CA HIS A 149 -5.49 11.17 -19.75
C HIS A 149 -4.88 10.43 -18.55
N MET A 150 -4.17 9.32 -18.78
CA MET A 150 -3.47 8.58 -17.74
C MET A 150 -2.31 9.37 -17.12
N LEU A 151 -1.52 10.07 -17.94
CA LEU A 151 -0.44 10.95 -17.47
C LEU A 151 -0.99 12.16 -16.71
N PHE A 152 -2.10 12.75 -17.15
CA PHE A 152 -2.76 13.86 -16.45
C PHE A 152 -3.23 13.44 -15.05
N HIS A 153 -3.77 12.23 -14.90
CA HIS A 153 -4.09 11.65 -13.59
C HIS A 153 -2.85 11.35 -12.74
N GLN A 154 -1.74 10.90 -13.34
CA GLN A 154 -0.47 10.73 -12.61
C GLN A 154 0.17 12.07 -12.20
N CYS A 155 -0.14 13.16 -12.92
CA CYS A 155 0.23 14.52 -12.57
C CYS A 155 -0.67 15.16 -11.50
N GLU A 156 -1.65 14.45 -10.93
CA GLU A 156 -2.54 15.05 -9.92
C GLU A 156 -1.75 15.69 -8.78
N PRO A 157 -1.89 17.01 -8.54
CA PRO A 157 -1.05 17.74 -7.59
C PRO A 157 -1.31 17.33 -6.13
N LEU A 158 -2.34 16.52 -5.86
CA LEU A 158 -2.73 16.00 -4.55
C LEU A 158 -1.55 15.52 -3.69
N GLN A 159 -0.56 14.83 -4.27
CA GLN A 159 0.58 14.33 -3.51
C GLN A 159 1.63 15.42 -3.21
N ILE A 160 1.80 16.39 -4.11
CA ILE A 160 2.68 17.56 -3.93
C ILE A 160 2.05 18.56 -2.95
N ASP A 161 0.75 18.81 -3.06
CA ASP A 161 -0.03 19.67 -2.16
C ASP A 161 -0.06 19.10 -0.74
N TYR A 162 -0.31 17.78 -0.59
CA TYR A 162 -0.22 17.10 0.69
C TYR A 162 1.19 17.19 1.31
N LEU A 163 2.25 17.01 0.52
CA LEU A 163 3.63 17.20 0.99
C LEU A 163 3.92 18.67 1.34
N ALA A 164 3.36 19.62 0.61
CA ALA A 164 3.51 21.06 0.86
C ALA A 164 2.82 21.47 2.17
N GLU A 165 1.59 21.03 2.39
CA GLU A 165 0.83 21.32 3.61
C GLU A 165 1.52 20.71 4.85
N ASN A 166 1.90 19.44 4.80
CA ASN A 166 2.65 18.79 5.89
C ASN A 166 4.00 19.47 6.15
N THR A 167 4.70 19.91 5.10
CA THR A 167 5.96 20.67 5.25
C THR A 167 5.72 22.00 5.97
N GLU A 168 4.63 22.71 5.67
CA GLU A 168 4.28 23.98 6.31
C GLU A 168 3.85 23.79 7.77
N GLN A 169 2.98 22.81 8.05
CA GLN A 169 2.61 22.42 9.41
C GLN A 169 3.86 22.11 10.25
N GLN A 170 4.82 21.36 9.70
CA GLN A 170 6.06 21.02 10.39
C GLN A 170 7.00 22.23 10.61
N LYS A 171 7.01 23.24 9.73
CA LYS A 171 7.70 24.52 9.97
C LYS A 171 7.11 25.27 11.17
N VAL A 172 5.77 25.34 11.27
CA VAL A 172 5.08 26.01 12.38
C VAL A 172 5.40 25.31 13.71
N VAL A 173 5.38 23.98 13.74
CA VAL A 173 5.80 23.19 14.92
C VAL A 173 7.26 23.49 15.29
N LEU A 174 8.18 23.48 14.31
CA LEU A 174 9.59 23.79 14.54
C LEU A 174 9.79 25.20 15.11
N GLN A 175 9.07 26.19 14.60
CA GLN A 175 9.15 27.58 15.06
C GLN A 175 8.68 27.73 16.52
N ASN A 176 7.58 27.06 16.88
CA ASN A 176 7.07 27.05 18.26
C ASN A 176 8.06 26.37 19.22
N GLU A 177 8.63 25.23 18.86
CA GLU A 177 9.65 24.56 19.69
C GLU A 177 10.96 25.35 19.79
N LYS A 178 11.36 26.10 18.75
CA LYS A 178 12.49 27.05 18.82
C LYS A 178 12.23 28.17 19.83
N LEU A 179 11.05 28.77 19.82
CA LEU A 179 10.67 29.82 20.77
C LEU A 179 10.63 29.29 22.21
N ASN A 180 10.11 28.08 22.41
CA ASN A 180 10.09 27.38 23.69
C ASN A 180 11.52 27.13 24.22
N LEU A 181 12.40 26.58 23.38
CA LEU A 181 13.80 26.33 23.72
C LEU A 181 14.52 27.61 24.14
N VAL A 182 14.40 28.71 23.38
CA VAL A 182 15.02 30.00 23.71
C VAL A 182 14.52 30.54 25.06
N SER A 183 13.23 30.38 25.37
CA SER A 183 12.66 30.75 26.67
C SER A 183 13.26 29.94 27.82
N MET A 184 13.38 28.62 27.66
CA MET A 184 13.97 27.73 28.66
C MET A 184 15.47 27.98 28.86
N GLU A 185 16.23 28.15 27.78
CA GLU A 185 17.66 28.49 27.83
C GLU A 185 17.91 29.80 28.58
N LYS A 186 17.08 30.83 28.35
CA LYS A 186 17.14 32.10 29.08
C LYS A 186 16.89 31.90 30.58
N GLN A 187 15.84 31.17 30.96
CA GLN A 187 15.56 30.88 32.38
C GLN A 187 16.72 30.14 33.06
N VAL A 188 17.31 29.16 32.39
CA VAL A 188 18.45 28.39 32.92
C VAL A 188 19.71 29.28 33.05
N LYS A 189 19.99 30.13 32.06
CA LYS A 189 21.13 31.06 32.09
C LYS A 189 21.01 32.08 33.22
N GLU A 190 19.87 32.76 33.34
CA GLU A 190 19.61 33.70 34.44
C GLU A 190 19.71 33.01 35.81
N SER A 191 19.27 31.75 35.91
CA SER A 191 19.37 30.97 37.14
C SER A 191 20.81 30.61 37.50
N LYS A 192 21.68 30.32 36.51
CA LYS A 192 23.12 30.11 36.73
C LYS A 192 23.81 31.36 37.24
N GLU A 193 23.60 32.50 36.57
CA GLU A 193 24.22 33.78 36.94
C GLU A 193 23.80 34.24 38.35
N LYS A 194 22.56 33.97 38.76
CA LYS A 194 22.08 34.20 40.13
C LYS A 194 22.72 33.21 41.12
N LEU A 195 22.78 31.93 40.78
CA LEU A 195 23.36 30.89 41.65
C LEU A 195 24.83 31.14 41.96
N GLU A 196 25.61 31.63 40.98
CA GLU A 196 27.01 32.00 41.18
C GLU A 196 27.17 33.16 42.17
N LYS A 197 26.36 34.23 42.03
CA LYS A 197 26.33 35.36 42.98
C LYS A 197 25.94 34.93 44.40
N VAL A 198 24.84 34.16 44.52
CA VAL A 198 24.37 33.63 45.81
C VAL A 198 25.41 32.69 46.45
N SER A 199 26.14 31.91 45.65
CA SER A 199 27.23 31.05 46.13
C SER A 199 28.40 31.87 46.69
N VAL A 200 28.78 32.98 46.04
CA VAL A 200 29.81 33.89 46.55
C VAL A 200 29.36 34.54 47.87
N GLU A 201 28.15 35.12 47.91
CA GLU A 201 27.59 35.72 49.14
C GLU A 201 27.50 34.71 50.30
N LEU A 202 27.06 33.47 50.04
CA LEU A 202 27.02 32.40 51.04
C LEU A 202 28.41 32.07 51.59
N ASN A 203 29.43 31.99 50.73
CA ASN A 203 30.80 31.70 51.15
C ASN A 203 31.37 32.83 52.01
N GLU A 204 31.10 34.10 51.67
CA GLU A 204 31.51 35.25 52.48
C GLU A 204 30.82 35.27 53.84
N ILE A 205 29.50 35.05 53.90
CA ILE A 205 28.75 35.03 55.17
C ILE A 205 29.14 33.82 56.03
N ASN A 206 29.37 32.64 55.43
CA ASN A 206 29.88 31.48 56.15
C ASN A 206 31.28 31.73 56.73
N LYS A 207 32.15 32.44 56.00
CA LYS A 207 33.46 32.88 56.50
C LYS A 207 33.31 33.86 57.67
N GLN A 208 32.45 34.88 57.54
CA GLN A 208 32.19 35.83 58.63
C GLN A 208 31.60 35.16 59.89
N LEU A 209 30.70 34.18 59.72
CA LEU A 209 30.16 33.38 60.82
C LEU A 209 31.22 32.48 61.48
N SER A 210 32.11 31.89 60.68
CA SER A 210 33.25 31.09 61.18
C SER A 210 34.22 31.96 62.00
N ASP A 211 34.60 33.12 61.45
CA ASP A 211 35.50 34.07 62.11
C ASP A 211 34.89 34.67 63.40
N ALA A 212 33.57 34.90 63.43
CA ALA A 212 32.86 35.42 64.60
C ALA A 212 32.61 34.34 65.68
N SER A 213 32.35 33.10 65.28
CA SER A 213 32.19 31.96 66.21
C SER A 213 33.55 31.51 66.79
N GLY A 214 34.63 31.74 66.03
CA GLY A 214 35.99 31.31 66.34
C GLY A 214 36.30 29.89 65.84
N ASP A 215 35.62 29.45 64.78
CA ASP A 215 35.75 28.12 64.18
C ASP A 215 36.91 28.02 63.16
N SER A 216 37.60 29.14 62.90
CA SER A 216 38.77 29.20 62.02
C SER A 216 39.97 28.45 62.61
N ALA A 217 40.39 27.39 61.92
CA ALA A 217 41.60 26.58 62.09
C ALA A 217 41.84 25.85 63.44
N GLU A 218 41.34 26.30 64.60
CA GLU A 218 41.55 25.63 65.91
C GLU A 218 40.49 24.53 66.21
N SER A 219 40.06 23.87 65.14
CA SER A 219 38.67 23.40 64.98
C SER A 219 38.28 22.23 65.88
N GLU A 220 39.10 21.18 66.03
CA GLU A 220 38.68 19.99 66.78
C GLU A 220 38.66 20.22 68.30
N ARG A 221 39.64 20.96 68.85
CA ARG A 221 39.74 21.20 70.30
C ARG A 221 38.61 22.09 70.81
N VAL A 222 38.24 23.14 70.06
CA VAL A 222 37.14 24.04 70.41
C VAL A 222 35.80 23.33 70.26
N ARG A 223 35.60 22.58 69.16
CA ARG A 223 34.40 21.75 68.96
C ARG A 223 34.19 20.75 70.09
N ARG A 224 35.22 19.97 70.47
CA ARG A 224 35.12 19.01 71.59
C ARG A 224 34.80 19.70 72.93
N ARG A 225 35.27 20.93 73.18
CA ARG A 225 34.87 21.70 74.39
C ARG A 225 33.40 22.14 74.37
N ASN A 226 32.85 22.46 73.20
CA ASN A 226 31.44 22.84 73.09
C ASN A 226 30.53 21.60 73.21
N GLU A 227 30.88 20.50 72.55
CA GLU A 227 30.22 19.19 72.71
C GLU A 227 30.25 18.71 74.17
N ALA A 228 31.39 18.89 74.86
CA ALA A 228 31.51 18.59 76.29
C ALA A 228 30.49 19.35 77.16
N ILE A 229 30.21 20.62 76.84
CA ILE A 229 29.30 21.46 77.62
C ILE A 229 27.84 21.15 77.33
N GLU A 230 27.47 20.88 76.07
CA GLU A 230 26.12 20.38 75.77
C GLU A 230 25.86 19.04 76.48
N ASN A 231 26.83 18.12 76.46
CA ASN A 231 26.71 16.85 77.16
C ASN A 231 26.67 17.02 78.69
N LEU A 232 27.49 17.90 79.26
CA LEU A 232 27.41 18.25 80.69
C LEU A 232 26.03 18.81 81.08
N LYS A 233 25.46 19.73 80.29
CA LYS A 233 24.11 20.27 80.53
C LYS A 233 23.01 19.21 80.42
N ARG A 234 23.20 18.18 79.57
CA ARG A 234 22.26 17.05 79.44
C ARG A 234 22.38 16.04 80.59
N VAL A 235 23.58 15.77 81.09
CA VAL A 235 23.85 14.81 82.17
C VAL A 235 23.56 15.40 83.55
N PHE A 236 23.81 16.70 83.73
CA PHE A 236 23.55 17.44 84.96
C PHE A 236 22.56 18.61 84.72
N PRO A 237 21.29 18.29 84.37
CA PRO A 237 20.27 19.32 84.15
C PRO A 237 20.07 20.18 85.40
N ASP A 238 19.82 21.46 85.18
CA ASP A 238 19.64 22.55 86.17
C ASP A 238 20.79 22.81 87.17
N LYS A 239 21.72 21.85 87.35
CA LYS A 239 22.91 22.00 88.20
C LYS A 239 24.10 22.66 87.49
N ILE A 240 24.12 22.67 86.15
CA ILE A 240 25.14 23.33 85.32
C ILE A 240 24.48 24.42 84.47
N HIS A 241 24.67 25.68 84.86
CA HIS A 241 23.98 26.81 84.24
C HIS A 241 24.61 27.21 82.88
N GLY A 242 25.93 27.12 82.73
CA GLY A 242 26.63 27.43 81.48
C GLY A 242 27.97 28.14 81.70
N ARG A 243 28.62 28.62 80.63
CA ARG A 243 29.81 29.46 80.75
C ARG A 243 29.43 30.87 81.20
N LEU A 244 30.35 31.57 81.85
CA LEU A 244 30.12 32.97 82.26
C LEU A 244 29.77 33.89 81.07
N VAL A 245 30.35 33.66 79.88
CA VAL A 245 29.98 34.34 78.62
C VAL A 245 28.53 34.12 78.18
N ASP A 246 27.89 33.01 78.56
CA ASP A 246 26.50 32.71 78.19
C ASP A 246 25.49 33.33 79.18
N LEU A 247 25.96 33.78 80.36
CA LEU A 247 25.13 34.14 81.52
C LEU A 247 25.14 35.64 81.86
N CYS A 248 26.06 36.41 81.27
CA CYS A 248 26.19 37.84 81.46
C CYS A 248 26.55 38.55 80.15
N GLN A 249 26.31 39.86 80.05
CA GLN A 249 26.64 40.67 78.88
C GLN A 249 27.08 42.08 79.30
N PRO A 250 28.08 42.70 78.65
CA PRO A 250 28.39 44.12 78.88
C PRO A 250 27.21 45.01 78.50
N SER A 251 26.84 45.94 79.37
CA SER A 251 25.71 46.89 79.17
C SER A 251 25.83 47.78 77.92
N HIS A 252 27.04 47.98 77.39
CA HIS A 252 27.26 48.74 76.15
C HIS A 252 28.52 48.27 75.44
N LYS A 253 28.47 48.22 74.10
CA LYS A 253 29.56 47.72 73.22
C LYS A 253 30.93 48.32 73.51
N ARG A 254 30.99 49.59 73.93
CA ARG A 254 32.23 50.29 74.32
C ARG A 254 33.01 49.59 75.43
N PHE A 255 32.34 48.81 76.28
CA PHE A 255 32.95 48.10 77.40
C PHE A 255 33.35 46.66 77.07
N ASN A 256 32.99 46.12 75.90
CA ASN A 256 33.25 44.72 75.52
C ASN A 256 34.73 44.34 75.70
N LEU A 257 35.65 45.22 75.29
CA LEU A 257 37.08 44.96 75.34
C LEU A 257 37.62 44.98 76.79
N ALA A 258 37.20 45.97 77.57
CA ALA A 258 37.54 46.10 79.00
C ALA A 258 36.98 44.94 79.84
N VAL A 259 35.72 44.56 79.63
CA VAL A 259 35.08 43.41 80.31
C VAL A 259 35.78 42.10 79.94
N THR A 260 36.05 41.85 78.65
CA THR A 260 36.82 40.68 78.20
C THR A 260 38.20 40.63 78.89
N LYS A 261 38.85 41.79 79.07
CA LYS A 261 40.15 41.88 79.75
C LYS A 261 40.07 41.63 81.26
N VAL A 262 38.97 41.96 81.92
CA VAL A 262 38.81 41.71 83.36
C VAL A 262 38.43 40.25 83.64
N LEU A 263 37.54 39.67 82.81
CA LEU A 263 37.10 38.28 82.96
C LEU A 263 38.20 37.27 82.57
N GLN A 264 39.02 37.55 81.54
CA GLN A 264 40.16 36.70 81.13
C GLN A 264 39.81 35.20 81.08
N LYS A 265 40.41 34.37 81.95
CA LYS A 265 40.19 32.91 82.04
C LYS A 265 38.79 32.55 82.56
N HIS A 266 38.17 33.43 83.33
CA HIS A 266 36.84 33.22 83.90
C HIS A 266 35.71 33.40 82.88
N MET A 267 35.97 34.07 81.75
CA MET A 267 34.99 34.24 80.67
C MET A 267 34.47 32.88 80.13
N MET A 268 35.34 31.86 80.06
CA MET A 268 34.98 30.52 79.60
C MET A 268 34.68 29.54 80.75
N SER A 269 34.82 29.96 82.02
CA SER A 269 34.56 29.08 83.16
C SER A 269 33.06 28.76 83.29
N ILE A 270 32.77 27.52 83.66
CA ILE A 270 31.42 26.98 83.79
C ILE A 270 30.89 27.27 85.19
N VAL A 271 29.74 27.92 85.29
CA VAL A 271 29.03 28.14 86.56
C VAL A 271 28.13 26.95 86.84
N CYS A 272 28.28 26.36 88.02
CA CYS A 272 27.48 25.24 88.52
C CYS A 272 26.98 25.53 89.94
N ASP A 273 26.09 24.70 90.44
CA ASP A 273 25.39 24.94 91.71
C ASP A 273 26.28 24.67 92.95
N SER A 274 26.79 23.43 93.06
CA SER A 274 27.58 22.96 94.22
C SER A 274 28.98 22.46 93.87
N GLU A 275 29.86 22.38 94.88
CA GLU A 275 31.20 21.77 94.73
C GLU A 275 31.15 20.29 94.38
N GLU A 276 30.14 19.57 94.87
CA GLU A 276 29.88 18.18 94.53
C GLU A 276 29.57 18.04 93.03
N THR A 277 28.66 18.88 92.52
CA THR A 277 28.36 18.95 91.08
C THR A 277 29.62 19.26 90.26
N ALA A 278 30.48 20.17 90.73
CA ALA A 278 31.74 20.47 90.06
C ALA A 278 32.68 19.25 90.04
N ARG A 279 32.77 18.50 91.14
CA ARG A 279 33.58 17.28 91.25
C ARG A 279 33.10 16.19 90.29
N ASP A 280 31.79 15.96 90.26
CA ASP A 280 31.16 14.95 89.40
C ASP A 280 31.28 15.32 87.91
N ALA A 281 31.09 16.60 87.57
CA ALA A 281 31.30 17.11 86.22
C ALA A 281 32.76 16.99 85.77
N ILE A 282 33.74 17.24 86.65
CA ILE A 282 35.17 17.03 86.37
C ILE A 282 35.49 15.54 86.17
N MET A 283 34.86 14.65 86.95
CA MET A 283 35.03 13.21 86.78
C MET A 283 34.47 12.74 85.42
N TYR A 284 33.25 13.17 85.07
CA TYR A 284 32.64 12.92 83.77
C TYR A 284 33.50 13.42 82.59
N LEU A 285 34.04 14.64 82.66
CA LEU A 285 34.95 15.15 81.62
C LEU A 285 36.21 14.28 81.45
N LYS A 286 36.77 13.75 82.55
CA LYS A 286 37.93 12.86 82.51
C LYS A 286 37.59 11.51 81.89
N GLU A 287 36.47 10.89 82.28
CA GLU A 287 36.00 9.60 81.74
C GLU A 287 35.77 9.69 80.23
N GLN A 288 35.09 10.74 79.77
CA GLN A 288 34.78 10.98 78.35
C GLN A 288 35.98 11.58 77.56
N ARG A 289 37.15 11.73 78.20
CA ARG A 289 38.38 12.29 77.60
C ARG A 289 38.20 13.68 76.96
N TYR A 290 37.32 14.49 77.53
CA TYR A 290 37.15 15.88 77.13
C TYR A 290 38.28 16.77 77.71
N PRO A 291 38.56 17.93 77.10
CA PRO A 291 39.55 18.87 77.65
C PRO A 291 39.16 19.36 79.05
N PRO A 292 40.12 19.61 79.95
CA PRO A 292 39.83 20.14 81.27
C PRO A 292 39.25 21.57 81.18
N GLU A 293 38.13 21.79 81.84
CA GLU A 293 37.46 23.08 81.97
C GLU A 293 37.47 23.56 83.44
N THR A 294 37.31 24.86 83.67
CA THR A 294 37.29 25.45 85.01
C THR A 294 35.85 25.65 85.48
N PHE A 295 35.53 25.18 86.68
CA PHE A 295 34.19 25.28 87.29
C PHE A 295 34.16 26.32 88.42
N LEU A 296 33.03 27.01 88.55
CA LEU A 296 32.76 28.01 89.59
C LEU A 296 31.46 27.60 90.33
N PRO A 297 31.55 26.93 91.48
CA PRO A 297 30.40 26.43 92.22
C PRO A 297 29.72 27.55 93.02
N HIS A 298 28.43 27.79 92.80
CA HIS A 298 27.69 28.90 93.39
C HIS A 298 27.75 28.89 94.93
N HIS A 299 27.46 27.75 95.56
CA HIS A 299 27.48 27.66 97.02
C HIS A 299 28.90 27.79 97.60
N GLY A 300 29.87 27.05 97.06
CA GLY A 300 31.24 26.96 97.59
C GLY A 300 32.18 28.13 97.27
N LEU A 301 31.85 28.98 96.29
CA LEU A 301 32.75 30.07 95.90
C LEU A 301 32.86 31.15 96.99
N ASP A 302 34.05 31.31 97.58
CA ASP A 302 34.33 32.45 98.47
C ASP A 302 34.51 33.74 97.66
N VAL A 303 33.84 34.82 98.10
CA VAL A 303 33.85 36.11 97.40
C VAL A 303 33.95 37.26 98.39
N HIS A 304 34.92 38.14 98.16
CA HIS A 304 35.05 39.35 98.95
C HIS A 304 33.91 40.32 98.59
N PRO A 305 33.26 40.98 99.57
CA PRO A 305 32.23 41.97 99.30
C PRO A 305 32.77 43.11 98.45
N ILE A 306 31.95 43.59 97.52
CA ILE A 306 32.29 44.74 96.69
C ILE A 306 32.34 45.97 97.60
N ASN A 307 33.44 46.72 97.55
CA ASN A 307 33.59 47.92 98.37
C ASN A 307 32.75 49.06 97.76
N GLU A 308 31.61 49.36 98.39
CA GLU A 308 30.64 50.33 97.86
C GLU A 308 31.21 51.75 97.75
N LYS A 309 32.21 52.11 98.57
CA LYS A 309 32.94 53.39 98.49
C LYS A 309 33.60 53.61 97.13
N LEU A 310 33.88 52.56 96.37
CA LEU A 310 34.45 52.65 95.02
C LEU A 310 33.45 53.17 93.97
N ARG A 311 32.15 53.22 94.29
CA ARG A 311 31.12 53.89 93.47
C ARG A 311 31.12 55.41 93.64
N GLU A 312 31.69 55.92 94.73
CA GLU A 312 31.75 57.35 95.06
C GLU A 312 32.97 58.05 94.46
N LEU A 313 33.87 57.30 93.80
CA LEU A 313 35.07 57.82 93.15
C LEU A 313 34.72 58.68 91.93
N THR A 314 34.73 60.00 92.10
CA THR A 314 34.45 61.01 91.06
C THR A 314 35.68 61.44 90.24
N HIS A 315 36.88 61.07 90.68
CA HIS A 315 38.15 61.39 90.04
C HIS A 315 39.00 60.12 89.83
N PRO A 316 39.55 59.86 88.62
CA PRO A 316 39.32 60.56 87.35
C PRO A 316 37.87 60.44 86.82
N LYS A 317 37.51 61.25 85.82
CA LYS A 317 36.15 61.28 85.27
C LYS A 317 35.81 59.97 84.56
N GLY A 318 34.58 59.49 84.74
CA GLY A 318 34.07 58.31 84.04
C GLY A 318 34.43 56.95 84.66
N VAL A 319 35.05 56.94 85.84
CA VAL A 319 35.34 55.70 86.60
C VAL A 319 34.06 54.97 86.96
N LYS A 320 34.01 53.65 86.73
CA LYS A 320 32.90 52.76 87.11
C LYS A 320 33.38 51.40 87.55
N LEU A 321 32.70 50.74 88.49
CA LEU A 321 32.96 49.33 88.80
C LEU A 321 32.62 48.44 87.58
N VAL A 322 33.51 47.50 87.25
CA VAL A 322 33.31 46.54 86.16
C VAL A 322 32.03 45.72 86.40
N PHE A 323 31.77 45.37 87.67
CA PHE A 323 30.59 44.61 88.07
C PHE A 323 29.28 45.32 87.71
N ASP A 324 29.19 46.64 87.92
CA ASP A 324 27.98 47.42 87.63
C ASP A 324 27.80 47.67 86.11
N VAL A 325 28.85 47.48 85.31
CA VAL A 325 28.84 47.62 83.85
C VAL A 325 28.38 46.33 83.16
N ILE A 326 28.34 45.20 83.85
CA ILE A 326 27.96 43.88 83.32
C ILE A 326 26.55 43.52 83.79
N GLN A 327 25.65 43.31 82.83
CA GLN A 327 24.32 42.79 83.09
C GLN A 327 24.41 41.27 83.27
N CYS A 328 23.76 40.72 84.29
CA CYS A 328 23.82 39.30 84.62
C CYS A 328 22.39 38.77 84.78
N ASN A 329 22.02 37.81 83.94
CA ASN A 329 20.64 37.32 83.85
C ASN A 329 20.33 36.20 84.85
N HIS A 330 21.36 35.60 85.47
CA HIS A 330 21.22 34.43 86.35
C HIS A 330 21.79 34.69 87.75
N PRO A 331 21.03 34.49 88.85
CA PRO A 331 21.49 34.75 90.21
C PRO A 331 22.80 34.03 90.58
N ALA A 332 22.94 32.75 90.19
CA ALA A 332 24.15 31.98 90.47
C ALA A 332 25.42 32.60 89.83
N ALA A 333 25.28 33.19 88.63
CA ALA A 333 26.38 33.82 87.91
C ALA A 333 26.77 35.19 88.51
N ARG A 334 25.91 35.84 89.31
CA ARG A 334 26.25 37.09 90.01
C ARG A 334 27.41 36.90 90.99
N LYS A 335 27.44 35.78 91.72
CA LYS A 335 28.53 35.44 92.65
C LYS A 335 29.82 35.09 91.89
N ALA A 336 29.72 34.32 90.80
CA ALA A 336 30.83 34.03 89.89
C ALA A 336 31.42 35.30 89.24
N LEU A 337 30.56 36.28 88.91
CA LEU A 337 30.96 37.58 88.39
C LEU A 337 31.66 38.43 89.44
N GLN A 338 31.17 38.44 90.69
CA GLN A 338 31.82 39.11 91.81
C GLN A 338 33.23 38.56 92.06
N PHE A 339 33.42 37.24 91.96
CA PHE A 339 34.74 36.60 92.02
C PHE A 339 35.66 37.03 90.86
N ALA A 340 35.18 36.97 89.62
CA ALA A 340 35.99 37.26 88.43
C ALA A 340 36.36 38.75 88.29
N CYS A 341 35.40 39.64 88.56
CA CYS A 341 35.61 41.08 88.50
C CYS A 341 36.36 41.58 89.74
N GLY A 342 35.86 41.24 90.94
CA GLY A 342 36.24 41.84 92.21
C GLY A 342 36.00 43.36 92.21
N ASN A 343 36.79 44.07 93.02
CA ASN A 343 36.83 45.53 93.08
C ASN A 343 37.58 46.17 91.88
N ALA A 344 37.33 45.66 90.66
CA ALA A 344 37.93 46.19 89.44
C ALA A 344 37.15 47.40 88.91
N LEU A 345 37.89 48.43 88.47
CA LEU A 345 37.37 49.70 87.99
C LEU A 345 37.72 49.89 86.50
N ILE A 346 36.77 50.39 85.72
CA ILE A 346 36.94 50.79 84.31
C ILE A 346 37.17 52.30 84.28
N CYS A 347 38.20 52.73 83.54
CA CYS A 347 38.51 54.12 83.24
C CYS A 347 38.44 54.36 81.72
N GLU A 348 38.32 55.61 81.27
CA GLU A 348 38.28 55.89 79.83
C GLU A 348 39.64 55.70 79.16
N THR A 349 40.71 56.33 79.68
CA THR A 349 42.07 56.23 79.14
C THR A 349 42.98 55.27 79.93
N ALA A 350 44.13 54.93 79.34
CA ALA A 350 45.16 54.14 80.02
C ALA A 350 45.90 54.95 81.11
N ASP A 351 46.02 56.26 80.94
CA ASP A 351 46.65 57.14 81.94
C ASP A 351 45.78 57.34 83.17
N ASP A 352 44.46 57.45 82.99
CA ASP A 352 43.48 57.45 84.10
C ASP A 352 43.58 56.14 84.90
N ALA A 353 43.59 55.00 84.20
CA ALA A 353 43.71 53.68 84.81
C ALA A 353 45.04 53.50 85.55
N ARG A 354 46.16 53.99 84.99
CA ARG A 354 47.47 54.00 85.66
C ARG A 354 47.44 54.85 86.94
N THR A 355 46.83 56.03 86.88
CA THR A 355 46.75 56.98 88.00
C THR A 355 45.94 56.41 89.15
N LEU A 356 44.82 55.73 88.83
CA LEU A 356 43.97 55.10 89.81
C LEU A 356 44.55 53.78 90.37
N ALA A 357 45.42 53.09 89.63
CA ALA A 357 46.09 51.87 90.11
C ALA A 357 47.33 52.15 90.98
N TYR A 358 48.11 53.17 90.67
CA TYR A 358 49.42 53.47 91.27
C TYR A 358 49.56 54.91 91.79
N GLY A 359 48.46 55.52 92.25
CA GLY A 359 48.40 56.91 92.69
C GLY A 359 49.40 57.29 93.80
N SER A 360 49.51 58.60 94.05
CA SER A 360 50.53 59.25 94.89
C SER A 360 50.95 58.45 96.13
N ALA A 361 52.27 58.40 96.37
CA ALA A 361 52.91 57.55 97.37
C ALA A 361 52.24 57.62 98.76
N GLY A 362 51.48 56.58 99.09
CA GLY A 362 50.67 56.47 100.32
C GLY A 362 49.18 56.20 100.09
N GLY A 363 48.67 56.35 98.86
CA GLY A 363 47.28 56.04 98.51
C GLY A 363 46.99 54.55 98.32
N ASP A 364 45.72 54.17 98.51
CA ASP A 364 45.20 52.83 98.23
C ASP A 364 45.36 52.49 96.73
N ARG A 365 45.82 51.26 96.44
CA ARG A 365 45.96 50.76 95.07
C ARG A 365 44.70 50.03 94.63
N TYR A 366 44.26 50.28 93.41
CA TYR A 366 43.08 49.62 92.83
C TYR A 366 43.40 48.84 91.55
N LYS A 367 42.55 47.85 91.22
CA LYS A 367 42.63 47.11 89.95
C LYS A 367 41.88 47.91 88.90
N ALA A 368 42.60 48.46 87.91
CA ALA A 368 42.03 49.37 86.91
C ALA A 368 42.17 48.81 85.48
N VAL A 369 41.22 49.11 84.60
CA VAL A 369 41.28 48.77 83.17
C VAL A 369 40.81 49.94 82.32
N SER A 370 41.50 50.22 81.21
CA SER A 370 41.06 51.21 80.22
C SER A 370 40.11 50.60 79.18
N LEU A 371 39.38 51.44 78.44
CA LEU A 371 38.49 50.99 77.36
C LEU A 371 39.22 50.25 76.23
N ASP A 372 40.51 50.55 75.97
CA ASP A 372 41.35 49.83 74.99
C ASP A 372 41.92 48.49 75.55
N GLY A 373 41.51 48.09 76.76
CA GLY A 373 41.88 46.79 77.34
C GLY A 373 43.28 46.72 77.96
N THR A 374 43.88 47.86 78.29
CA THR A 374 45.08 47.93 79.13
C THR A 374 44.68 47.85 80.60
N MET A 375 45.15 46.83 81.30
CA MET A 375 44.80 46.55 82.70
C MET A 375 46.02 46.72 83.61
N PHE A 376 45.80 47.37 84.75
CA PHE A 376 46.76 47.58 85.84
C PHE A 376 46.25 46.83 87.07
N GLN A 377 47.08 45.97 87.66
CA GLN A 377 46.76 45.23 88.89
C GLN A 377 47.36 45.92 90.12
N GLN A 378 46.73 45.74 91.28
CA GLN A 378 47.24 46.23 92.58
C GLN A 378 48.66 45.71 92.90
N SER A 379 49.00 44.53 92.37
CA SER A 379 50.30 43.85 92.46
C SER A 379 51.43 44.52 91.65
N GLY A 380 51.13 45.50 90.78
CA GLY A 380 52.10 46.11 89.86
C GLY A 380 52.13 45.51 88.45
N VAL A 381 51.38 44.43 88.19
CA VAL A 381 51.32 43.78 86.87
C VAL A 381 50.49 44.63 85.90
N ILE A 382 51.06 44.93 84.73
CA ILE A 382 50.41 45.64 83.63
C ILE A 382 50.19 44.66 82.46
N GLY A 383 49.01 44.65 81.86
CA GLY A 383 48.70 43.81 80.69
C GLY A 383 47.92 44.56 79.62
N GLY A 384 48.50 44.72 78.42
CA GLY A 384 47.90 45.45 77.30
C GLY A 384 46.81 44.71 76.50
N GLY A 385 46.24 45.41 75.52
CA GLY A 385 45.22 44.90 74.60
C GLY A 385 45.80 44.17 73.38
N SER A 386 45.83 42.83 73.42
CA SER A 386 46.25 41.99 72.28
C SER A 386 45.22 41.99 71.13
N HIS A 387 45.66 41.71 69.91
CA HIS A 387 44.78 41.39 68.78
C HIS A 387 43.80 40.24 69.12
N GLU A 388 44.27 39.25 69.89
CA GLU A 388 43.46 38.15 70.41
C GLU A 388 42.32 38.62 71.32
N LEU A 389 42.56 39.67 72.13
CA LEU A 389 41.54 40.27 72.99
C LEU A 389 40.45 40.94 72.15
N LYS A 390 40.84 41.65 71.07
CA LYS A 390 39.90 42.27 70.12
C LYS A 390 39.07 41.22 69.38
N MET A 391 39.64 40.05 69.05
CA MET A 391 38.86 38.92 68.50
C MET A 391 37.90 38.31 69.52
N ARG A 392 38.34 38.03 70.77
CA ARG A 392 37.47 37.51 71.83
C ARG A 392 36.31 38.46 72.18
N ALA A 393 36.54 39.78 72.13
CA ALA A 393 35.52 40.79 72.39
C ALA A 393 34.39 40.85 71.33
N LYS A 394 34.61 40.31 70.11
CA LYS A 394 33.54 40.19 69.08
C LYS A 394 32.43 39.20 69.49
N LYS A 395 32.72 38.24 70.39
CA LYS A 395 31.73 37.25 70.84
C LYS A 395 30.51 37.86 71.57
N TRP A 396 30.63 39.09 72.04
CA TRP A 396 29.54 39.84 72.70
C TRP A 396 28.54 40.48 71.72
N ASP A 397 28.83 40.52 70.40
CA ASP A 397 27.97 41.16 69.39
C ASP A 397 26.86 40.21 68.88
N GLU A 398 25.97 39.75 69.77
CA GLU A 398 24.92 38.77 69.45
C GLU A 398 23.98 39.20 68.32
N ASN A 399 23.63 40.49 68.25
CA ASN A 399 22.74 41.01 67.19
C ASN A 399 23.36 40.89 65.79
N ALA A 400 24.69 41.04 65.67
CA ALA A 400 25.37 40.86 64.39
C ALA A 400 25.42 39.37 64.00
N LEU A 401 25.67 38.48 64.97
CA LEU A 401 25.61 37.02 64.78
C LEU A 401 24.21 36.55 64.37
N LYS A 402 23.14 37.14 64.93
CA LYS A 402 21.76 36.83 64.57
C LYS A 402 21.44 37.25 63.13
N GLN A 403 21.77 38.49 62.75
CA GLN A 403 21.57 38.99 61.38
C GLN A 403 22.32 38.15 60.33
N LEU A 404 23.57 37.77 60.61
CA LEU A 404 24.36 36.90 59.71
C LEU A 404 23.74 35.49 59.58
N ARG A 405 23.19 34.92 60.66
CA ARG A 405 22.49 33.62 60.62
C ARG A 405 21.20 33.69 59.79
N GLU A 406 20.42 34.77 59.93
CA GLU A 406 19.20 35.01 59.17
C GLU A 406 19.50 35.22 57.67
N ARG A 407 20.48 36.06 57.32
CA ARG A 407 20.89 36.26 55.92
C ARG A 407 21.43 34.97 55.28
N ARG A 408 22.19 34.15 56.02
CA ARG A 408 22.61 32.82 55.56
C ARG A 408 21.41 31.92 55.24
N ALA A 409 20.39 31.90 56.10
CA ALA A 409 19.21 31.07 55.88
C ALA A 409 18.45 31.48 54.61
N GLN A 410 18.25 32.78 54.39
CA GLN A 410 17.63 33.33 53.17
C GLN A 410 18.39 32.91 51.90
N LEU A 411 19.71 33.13 51.86
CA LEU A 411 20.53 32.78 50.70
C LEU A 411 20.60 31.26 50.47
N GLN A 412 20.54 30.45 51.53
CA GLN A 412 20.50 28.99 51.42
C GLN A 412 19.17 28.52 50.80
N GLU A 413 18.06 29.15 51.16
CA GLU A 413 16.75 28.90 50.54
C GLU A 413 16.73 29.34 49.06
N GLU A 414 17.22 30.55 48.76
CA GLU A 414 17.36 31.06 47.40
C GLU A 414 18.20 30.11 46.54
N SER A 415 19.38 29.70 47.02
CA SER A 415 20.24 28.69 46.39
C SER A 415 19.50 27.38 46.10
N ASN A 416 18.73 26.86 47.07
CA ASN A 416 17.93 25.65 46.87
C ASN A 416 16.86 25.81 45.77
N THR A 417 16.23 26.99 45.65
CA THR A 417 15.26 27.24 44.56
C THR A 417 15.94 27.36 43.19
N LEU A 418 17.10 28.02 43.12
CA LEU A 418 17.91 28.15 41.90
C LEU A 418 18.45 26.78 41.45
N HIS A 419 18.86 25.92 42.39
CA HIS A 419 19.24 24.53 42.12
C HIS A 419 18.09 23.69 41.57
N ARG A 420 16.84 23.91 41.98
CA ARG A 420 15.66 23.25 41.36
C ARG A 420 15.48 23.70 39.91
N THR A 421 15.59 25.00 39.64
CA THR A 421 15.48 25.53 38.28
C THR A 421 16.62 25.05 37.38
N ARG A 422 17.84 24.93 37.92
CA ARG A 422 18.99 24.35 37.22
C ARG A 422 18.76 22.89 36.78
N ARG A 423 17.93 22.09 37.47
CA ARG A 423 17.61 20.72 37.00
C ARG A 423 16.93 20.69 35.62
N LYS A 424 16.32 21.80 35.19
CA LYS A 424 15.79 21.98 33.83
C LYS A 424 16.88 22.06 32.74
N GLU A 425 18.17 22.05 33.07
CA GLU A 425 19.25 21.86 32.09
C GLU A 425 19.05 20.59 31.25
N LEU A 426 18.63 19.48 31.89
CA LEU A 426 18.34 18.23 31.21
C LEU A 426 17.12 18.37 30.28
N ASP A 427 16.09 19.10 30.72
CA ASP A 427 14.91 19.37 29.89
C ASP A 427 15.28 20.21 28.65
N VAL A 428 16.16 21.20 28.78
CA VAL A 428 16.70 22.00 27.66
C VAL A 428 17.46 21.11 26.67
N GLU A 429 18.31 20.20 27.15
CA GLU A 429 19.07 19.29 26.30
C GLU A 429 18.15 18.26 25.60
N MET A 430 17.14 17.74 26.29
CA MET A 430 16.08 16.92 25.68
C MET A 430 15.30 17.68 24.60
N GLN A 431 14.99 18.97 24.82
CA GLN A 431 14.32 19.79 23.81
C GLN A 431 15.23 20.08 22.60
N ARG A 432 16.54 20.32 22.78
CA ARG A 432 17.49 20.42 21.67
C ARG A 432 17.52 19.16 20.79
N ASN A 433 17.50 17.98 21.42
CA ASN A 433 17.50 16.70 20.70
C ASN A 433 16.18 16.43 19.96
N LYS A 434 15.04 16.84 20.53
CA LYS A 434 13.76 16.86 19.81
C LYS A 434 13.80 17.83 18.62
N LEU A 435 14.37 19.02 18.81
CA LEU A 435 14.49 20.04 17.78
C LEU A 435 15.27 19.53 16.56
N THR A 436 16.46 18.95 16.76
CA THR A 436 17.27 18.38 15.66
C THR A 436 16.56 17.22 14.96
N SER A 437 15.78 16.41 15.68
CA SER A 437 14.91 15.38 15.07
C SER A 437 13.78 15.98 14.21
N VAL A 438 13.20 17.11 14.61
CA VAL A 438 12.17 17.83 13.83
C VAL A 438 12.80 18.51 12.61
N GLU A 439 13.96 19.15 12.77
CA GLU A 439 14.71 19.80 11.68
C GLU A 439 15.16 18.79 10.61
N TYR A 440 15.65 17.61 11.04
CA TYR A 440 16.04 16.54 10.11
C TYR A 440 14.83 16.02 9.31
N ARG A 441 13.68 15.80 9.98
CA ARG A 441 12.43 15.41 9.30
C ARG A 441 11.95 16.47 8.31
N LEU A 442 11.94 17.74 8.71
CA LEU A 442 11.57 18.84 7.83
C LEU A 442 12.49 18.93 6.61
N LYS A 443 13.81 18.78 6.79
CA LYS A 443 14.79 18.77 5.69
C LYS A 443 14.56 17.61 4.71
N ASN A 444 14.24 16.42 5.21
CA ASN A 444 13.95 15.27 4.36
C ASN A 444 12.66 15.47 3.56
N MET A 445 11.57 15.94 4.19
CA MET A 445 10.32 16.26 3.49
C MET A 445 10.50 17.36 2.44
N GLN A 446 11.31 18.40 2.74
CA GLN A 446 11.66 19.43 1.76
C GLN A 446 12.43 18.83 0.57
N LEU A 447 13.38 17.92 0.81
CA LEU A 447 14.13 17.26 -0.26
C LEU A 447 13.23 16.37 -1.13
N GLU A 448 12.33 15.61 -0.51
CA GLU A 448 11.33 14.77 -1.20
C GLU A 448 10.37 15.63 -2.04
N LYS A 449 9.84 16.72 -1.46
CA LYS A 449 9.04 17.71 -2.17
C LYS A 449 9.79 18.27 -3.38
N THR A 450 11.02 18.77 -3.21
CA THR A 450 11.78 19.35 -4.33
C THR A 450 12.05 18.32 -5.43
N LYS A 451 12.37 17.06 -5.10
CA LYS A 451 12.54 16.00 -6.10
C LYS A 451 11.25 15.71 -6.86
N CYS A 452 10.11 15.76 -6.18
CA CYS A 452 8.82 15.53 -6.82
C CYS A 452 8.47 16.68 -7.79
N GLU A 453 8.71 17.92 -7.36
CA GLU A 453 8.54 19.13 -8.18
C GLU A 453 9.53 19.20 -9.36
N THR A 454 10.83 18.86 -9.17
CA THR A 454 11.85 19.04 -10.22
C THR A 454 12.09 17.83 -11.11
N ASP A 455 11.97 16.61 -10.57
CA ASP A 455 12.46 15.42 -11.27
C ASP A 455 11.33 14.52 -11.79
N THR A 456 10.14 14.53 -11.16
CA THR A 456 8.97 13.80 -11.67
C THR A 456 8.03 14.71 -12.45
N LEU A 457 7.66 15.87 -11.91
CA LEU A 457 6.72 16.78 -12.60
C LEU A 457 7.28 17.24 -13.96
N ASN A 458 8.54 17.72 -14.01
CA ASN A 458 9.15 18.15 -15.27
C ASN A 458 9.24 17.02 -16.32
N LYS A 459 9.47 15.75 -15.91
CA LYS A 459 9.49 14.63 -16.86
C LYS A 459 8.11 14.38 -17.44
N LEU A 460 7.10 14.26 -16.57
CA LEU A 460 5.71 14.05 -16.97
C LEU A 460 5.19 15.23 -17.83
N THR A 461 5.62 16.46 -17.53
CA THR A 461 5.28 17.66 -18.33
C THR A 461 5.90 17.58 -19.72
N ILE A 462 7.18 17.20 -19.84
CA ILE A 462 7.85 17.01 -21.14
C ILE A 462 7.22 15.85 -21.94
N GLU A 463 6.83 14.76 -21.26
CA GLU A 463 6.13 13.62 -21.89
C GLU A 463 4.72 14.01 -22.36
N LEU A 464 3.98 14.81 -21.58
CA LEU A 464 2.69 15.38 -21.98
C LEU A 464 2.82 16.35 -23.16
N GLU A 465 3.75 17.31 -23.11
CA GLU A 465 4.00 18.25 -24.21
C GLU A 465 4.37 17.53 -25.52
N ALA A 466 5.16 16.44 -25.43
CA ALA A 466 5.49 15.60 -26.58
C ALA A 466 4.23 14.91 -27.15
N LEU A 467 3.42 14.27 -26.30
CA LEU A 467 2.20 13.58 -26.72
C LEU A 467 1.14 14.54 -27.28
N GLU A 468 0.94 15.71 -26.66
CA GLU A 468 0.06 16.76 -27.18
C GLU A 468 0.53 17.25 -28.56
N SER A 469 1.85 17.36 -28.77
CA SER A 469 2.41 17.73 -30.08
C SER A 469 2.14 16.67 -31.15
N GLU A 470 2.26 15.37 -30.84
CA GLU A 470 1.92 14.28 -31.76
C GLU A 470 0.41 14.23 -32.03
N LEU A 471 -0.41 14.37 -30.98
CA LEU A 471 -1.87 14.43 -31.09
C LEU A 471 -2.34 15.58 -31.98
N SER A 472 -1.69 16.75 -31.93
CA SER A 472 -2.07 17.92 -32.75
C SER A 472 -2.01 17.68 -34.28
N VAL A 473 -1.24 16.66 -34.71
CA VAL A 473 -1.00 16.36 -36.13
C VAL A 473 -1.93 15.26 -36.67
N ILE A 474 -2.64 14.53 -35.81
CA ILE A 474 -3.45 13.36 -36.22
C ILE A 474 -4.86 13.75 -36.70
N PRO A 475 -5.67 14.57 -35.99
CA PRO A 475 -6.97 15.02 -36.46
C PRO A 475 -6.98 15.62 -37.88
N PRO A 476 -6.07 16.54 -38.26
CA PRO A 476 -6.08 17.08 -39.62
C PRO A 476 -5.70 16.05 -40.70
N LYS A 477 -4.96 14.99 -40.35
CA LYS A 477 -4.70 13.87 -41.27
C LYS A 477 -5.93 12.98 -41.45
N ILE A 478 -6.71 12.77 -40.39
CA ILE A 478 -7.98 12.03 -40.48
C ILE A 478 -8.95 12.80 -41.38
N GLU A 479 -9.10 14.11 -41.16
CA GLU A 479 -9.93 14.99 -42.00
C GLU A 479 -9.52 14.96 -43.49
N GLU A 480 -8.21 15.02 -43.79
CA GLU A 480 -7.70 14.89 -45.18
C GLU A 480 -8.04 13.52 -45.81
N ILE A 481 -7.99 12.43 -45.03
CA ILE A 481 -8.33 11.09 -45.53
C ILE A 481 -9.85 10.95 -45.72
N GLU A 482 -10.66 11.49 -44.81
CA GLU A 482 -12.12 11.49 -44.92
C GLU A 482 -12.61 12.29 -46.15
N GLU A 483 -12.03 13.46 -46.44
CA GLU A 483 -12.34 14.21 -47.67
C GLU A 483 -12.03 13.38 -48.93
N ARG A 484 -10.88 12.70 -48.96
CA ARG A 484 -10.47 11.80 -50.05
C ARG A 484 -11.40 10.59 -50.19
N MET A 485 -11.87 10.03 -49.07
CA MET A 485 -12.87 8.95 -49.06
C MET A 485 -14.19 9.45 -49.67
N GLN A 486 -14.72 10.59 -49.22
CA GLN A 486 -15.95 11.17 -49.77
C GLN A 486 -15.86 11.51 -51.25
N GLU A 487 -14.68 11.91 -51.77
CA GLU A 487 -14.47 12.06 -53.21
C GLU A 487 -14.53 10.70 -53.93
N ARG A 488 -13.87 9.67 -53.40
CA ARG A 488 -13.87 8.31 -53.98
C ARG A 488 -15.27 7.67 -53.97
N GLU A 489 -16.03 7.80 -52.88
CA GLU A 489 -17.43 7.36 -52.80
C GLU A 489 -18.30 8.04 -53.87
N ARG A 490 -18.11 9.35 -54.10
CA ARG A 490 -18.83 10.08 -55.16
C ARG A 490 -18.50 9.60 -56.57
N GLU A 491 -17.25 9.22 -56.85
CA GLU A 491 -16.90 8.60 -58.14
C GLU A 491 -17.44 7.18 -58.28
N ILE A 492 -17.40 6.37 -57.21
CA ILE A 492 -18.00 5.04 -57.18
C ILE A 492 -19.51 5.13 -57.46
N ALA A 493 -20.23 6.03 -56.78
CA ALA A 493 -21.67 6.23 -56.98
C ALA A 493 -22.02 6.63 -58.44
N LYS A 494 -21.20 7.47 -59.09
CA LYS A 494 -21.38 7.81 -60.51
C LYS A 494 -21.17 6.61 -61.45
N ILE A 495 -20.25 5.70 -61.11
CA ILE A 495 -20.01 4.48 -61.89
C ILE A 495 -21.14 3.47 -61.66
N GLU A 496 -21.60 3.32 -60.42
CA GLU A 496 -22.78 2.50 -60.12
C GLU A 496 -24.03 3.02 -60.84
N GLU A 497 -24.29 4.33 -60.85
CA GLU A 497 -25.42 4.93 -61.60
C GLU A 497 -25.34 4.60 -63.10
N LYS A 498 -24.17 4.72 -63.74
CA LYS A 498 -23.95 4.34 -65.14
C LYS A 498 -24.19 2.85 -65.39
N SER A 499 -23.63 1.98 -64.54
CA SER A 499 -23.79 0.52 -64.63
C SER A 499 -25.26 0.12 -64.47
N ASN A 500 -25.94 0.73 -63.49
CA ASN A 500 -27.35 0.54 -63.21
C ASN A 500 -28.25 0.96 -64.38
N ALA A 501 -27.97 2.10 -65.02
CA ALA A 501 -28.71 2.56 -66.19
C ALA A 501 -28.57 1.60 -67.40
N VAL A 502 -27.36 1.07 -67.64
CA VAL A 502 -27.11 0.08 -68.69
C VAL A 502 -27.83 -1.24 -68.40
N ALA A 503 -27.80 -1.72 -67.16
CA ALA A 503 -28.53 -2.92 -66.76
C ALA A 503 -30.05 -2.74 -66.90
N ASP A 504 -30.61 -1.61 -66.47
CA ASP A 504 -32.05 -1.37 -66.53
C ASP A 504 -32.58 -1.26 -67.97
N ASP A 505 -31.79 -0.72 -68.92
CA ASP A 505 -32.13 -0.73 -70.36
C ASP A 505 -32.12 -2.15 -70.95
N VAL A 506 -31.03 -2.91 -70.73
CA VAL A 506 -30.88 -4.29 -71.22
C VAL A 506 -31.97 -5.22 -70.70
N PHE A 507 -32.37 -5.08 -69.43
CA PHE A 507 -33.38 -5.92 -68.79
C PHE A 507 -34.81 -5.34 -68.79
N ALA A 508 -35.06 -4.18 -69.40
CA ALA A 508 -36.38 -3.51 -69.40
C ALA A 508 -37.53 -4.43 -69.86
N ASN A 509 -37.31 -5.21 -70.92
CA ASN A 509 -38.29 -6.14 -71.47
C ASN A 509 -38.48 -7.41 -70.61
N PHE A 510 -37.45 -7.80 -69.84
CA PHE A 510 -37.54 -8.91 -68.89
C PHE A 510 -38.31 -8.49 -67.63
N CYS A 511 -37.97 -7.33 -67.06
CA CYS A 511 -38.61 -6.77 -65.86
C CYS A 511 -40.14 -6.60 -66.06
N LYS A 512 -40.55 -6.00 -67.19
CA LYS A 512 -41.96 -5.89 -67.60
C LYS A 512 -42.70 -7.23 -67.72
N LYS A 513 -42.00 -8.32 -68.05
CA LYS A 513 -42.59 -9.64 -68.24
C LYS A 513 -42.71 -10.45 -66.95
N VAL A 514 -41.80 -10.23 -65.99
CA VAL A 514 -41.81 -10.90 -64.68
C VAL A 514 -42.62 -10.10 -63.64
N GLY A 515 -42.89 -8.82 -63.88
CA GLY A 515 -43.67 -7.96 -62.98
C GLY A 515 -42.83 -7.39 -61.83
N ILE A 516 -41.56 -7.08 -62.12
CA ILE A 516 -40.54 -6.56 -61.19
C ILE A 516 -40.05 -5.23 -61.75
N LYS A 517 -39.63 -4.26 -60.92
CA LYS A 517 -39.23 -2.94 -61.42
C LYS A 517 -37.90 -3.01 -62.16
N ASN A 518 -36.86 -3.48 -61.47
CA ASN A 518 -35.48 -3.56 -61.96
C ASN A 518 -34.90 -4.96 -61.67
N ILE A 519 -33.84 -5.35 -62.38
CA ILE A 519 -33.20 -6.67 -62.23
C ILE A 519 -32.70 -6.93 -60.79
N ARG A 520 -32.30 -5.88 -60.06
CA ARG A 520 -31.83 -5.93 -58.67
C ARG A 520 -32.90 -6.43 -57.67
N GLU A 521 -34.18 -6.08 -57.84
CA GLU A 521 -35.28 -6.63 -57.02
C GLU A 521 -35.43 -8.16 -57.22
N TYR A 522 -35.09 -8.68 -58.41
CA TYR A 522 -35.07 -10.12 -58.68
C TYR A 522 -33.83 -10.79 -58.06
N GLU A 523 -32.65 -10.18 -58.20
CA GLU A 523 -31.41 -10.69 -57.61
C GLU A 523 -31.47 -10.74 -56.08
N GLU A 524 -31.96 -9.68 -55.41
CA GLU A 524 -32.17 -9.68 -53.97
C GLU A 524 -33.11 -10.80 -53.52
N ARG A 525 -34.21 -11.01 -54.25
CA ARG A 525 -35.20 -12.03 -53.90
C ARG A 525 -34.63 -13.44 -54.01
N GLU A 526 -33.90 -13.73 -55.08
CA GLU A 526 -33.22 -15.01 -55.28
C GLU A 526 -32.04 -15.20 -54.29
N MET A 527 -31.29 -14.14 -53.99
CA MET A 527 -30.22 -14.14 -52.98
C MET A 527 -30.77 -14.47 -51.59
N ARG A 528 -31.89 -13.86 -51.17
CA ARG A 528 -32.55 -14.18 -49.89
C ARG A 528 -32.99 -15.64 -49.84
N PHE A 529 -33.65 -16.15 -50.88
CA PHE A 529 -34.02 -17.57 -50.97
C PHE A 529 -32.79 -18.51 -50.93
N HIS A 530 -31.66 -18.09 -51.50
CA HIS A 530 -30.43 -18.87 -51.47
C HIS A 530 -29.75 -18.83 -50.08
N GLN A 531 -29.71 -17.67 -49.43
CA GLN A 531 -29.21 -17.51 -48.07
C GLN A 531 -30.05 -18.30 -47.06
N GLU A 532 -31.38 -18.15 -47.06
CA GLU A 532 -32.28 -18.95 -46.22
C GLU A 532 -32.07 -20.46 -46.40
N LYS A 533 -31.80 -20.90 -47.64
CA LYS A 533 -31.50 -22.31 -47.91
C LYS A 533 -30.13 -22.74 -47.35
N VAL A 534 -29.10 -21.92 -47.48
CA VAL A 534 -27.75 -22.18 -46.94
C VAL A 534 -27.77 -22.18 -45.42
N ASP A 535 -28.49 -21.25 -44.79
CA ASP A 535 -28.59 -21.17 -43.34
C ASP A 535 -29.41 -22.33 -42.76
N ARG A 536 -30.52 -22.73 -43.39
CA ARG A 536 -31.19 -24.00 -43.03
C ARG A 536 -30.30 -25.23 -43.22
N MET A 537 -29.45 -25.26 -44.25
CA MET A 537 -28.48 -26.35 -44.40
C MET A 537 -27.46 -26.37 -43.25
N ARG A 538 -26.96 -25.21 -42.82
CA ARG A 538 -26.09 -25.08 -41.64
C ARG A 538 -26.80 -25.46 -40.34
N GLU A 539 -28.07 -25.11 -40.18
CA GLU A 539 -28.90 -25.54 -39.05
C GLU A 539 -28.99 -27.08 -39.01
N PHE A 540 -29.29 -27.72 -40.15
CA PHE A 540 -29.31 -29.19 -40.25
C PHE A 540 -27.93 -29.83 -40.04
N ASP A 541 -26.83 -29.24 -40.53
CA ASP A 541 -25.48 -29.74 -40.25
C ASP A 541 -25.14 -29.64 -38.74
N ASN A 542 -25.51 -28.53 -38.09
CA ASN A 542 -25.35 -28.34 -36.64
C ASN A 542 -26.25 -29.29 -35.80
N GLU A 543 -27.41 -29.68 -36.32
CA GLU A 543 -28.25 -30.74 -35.72
C GLU A 543 -27.64 -32.12 -35.93
N LEU A 544 -27.16 -32.43 -37.14
CA LEU A 544 -26.49 -33.69 -37.45
C LEU A 544 -25.23 -33.88 -36.61
N ASP A 545 -24.42 -32.84 -36.40
CA ASP A 545 -23.23 -32.92 -35.56
C ASP A 545 -23.58 -33.00 -34.06
N ARG A 546 -24.66 -32.36 -33.60
CA ARG A 546 -25.20 -32.63 -32.24
C ARG A 546 -25.63 -34.09 -32.09
N ILE A 547 -26.42 -34.62 -33.01
CA ILE A 547 -26.89 -36.01 -32.98
C ILE A 547 -25.73 -37.00 -33.13
N ARG A 548 -24.69 -36.69 -33.91
CA ARG A 548 -23.45 -37.49 -34.00
C ARG A 548 -22.70 -37.49 -32.69
N ASN A 549 -22.48 -36.33 -32.08
CA ASN A 549 -21.81 -36.20 -30.79
C ASN A 549 -22.60 -36.89 -29.67
N GLU A 550 -23.93 -36.83 -29.70
CA GLU A 550 -24.81 -37.54 -28.76
C GLU A 550 -24.79 -39.07 -29.00
N LEU A 551 -24.76 -39.52 -30.26
CA LEU A 551 -24.53 -40.93 -30.62
C LEU A 551 -23.14 -41.42 -30.18
N GLU A 552 -22.12 -40.59 -30.28
CA GLU A 552 -20.75 -40.92 -29.88
C GLU A 552 -20.61 -40.93 -28.34
N TYR A 553 -21.24 -39.99 -27.66
CA TYR A 553 -21.42 -40.01 -26.21
C TYR A 553 -22.14 -41.28 -25.75
N LEU A 554 -23.30 -41.63 -26.34
CA LEU A 554 -24.05 -42.84 -26.02
C LEU A 554 -23.33 -44.14 -26.42
N ARG A 555 -22.42 -44.11 -27.42
CA ARG A 555 -21.52 -45.23 -27.74
C ARG A 555 -20.36 -45.36 -26.75
N SER A 556 -19.90 -44.26 -26.17
CA SER A 556 -18.83 -44.23 -25.16
C SER A 556 -19.35 -44.44 -23.73
N GLU A 557 -20.63 -44.19 -23.45
CA GLU A 557 -21.30 -44.61 -22.22
C GLU A 557 -21.23 -46.14 -22.07
N ASP A 558 -20.43 -46.57 -21.09
CA ASP A 558 -19.80 -47.89 -21.06
C ASP A 558 -20.72 -49.03 -20.55
N LYS A 559 -21.98 -49.06 -21.02
CA LYS A 559 -22.88 -50.21 -20.86
C LYS A 559 -22.28 -51.46 -21.52
N ASN A 560 -21.52 -51.29 -22.61
CA ASN A 560 -20.82 -52.37 -23.29
C ASN A 560 -19.77 -53.06 -22.41
N ARG A 561 -18.99 -52.36 -21.56
CA ARG A 561 -18.05 -53.02 -20.64
C ARG A 561 -18.73 -53.82 -19.54
N LYS A 562 -19.84 -53.33 -18.97
CA LYS A 562 -20.64 -54.12 -18.01
C LYS A 562 -21.26 -55.34 -18.69
N VAL A 563 -21.85 -55.18 -19.88
CA VAL A 563 -22.38 -56.30 -20.68
C VAL A 563 -21.26 -57.29 -21.02
N LYS A 564 -20.06 -56.85 -21.38
CA LYS A 564 -18.92 -57.72 -21.68
C LYS A 564 -18.43 -58.49 -20.44
N GLN A 565 -18.36 -57.84 -19.28
CA GLN A 565 -18.03 -58.51 -18.02
C GLN A 565 -19.06 -59.58 -17.63
N GLU A 566 -20.36 -59.30 -17.77
CA GLU A 566 -21.40 -60.32 -17.54
C GLU A 566 -21.40 -61.41 -18.61
N MET A 567 -21.14 -61.08 -19.89
CA MET A 567 -20.97 -62.08 -20.95
C MET A 567 -19.76 -63.00 -20.72
N ASP A 568 -18.64 -62.48 -20.21
CA ASP A 568 -17.46 -63.28 -19.89
C ASP A 568 -17.71 -64.17 -18.65
N LYS A 569 -18.49 -63.71 -17.66
CA LYS A 569 -18.99 -64.56 -16.57
C LYS A 569 -19.92 -65.65 -17.08
N VAL A 570 -20.90 -65.31 -17.94
CA VAL A 570 -21.81 -66.28 -18.56
C VAL A 570 -21.02 -67.31 -19.36
N LYS A 571 -20.04 -66.92 -20.19
CA LYS A 571 -19.17 -67.86 -20.91
C LYS A 571 -18.37 -68.79 -20.00
N ASN A 572 -17.91 -68.31 -18.85
CA ASN A 572 -17.20 -69.17 -17.90
C ASN A 572 -18.16 -70.16 -17.23
N LEU A 573 -19.35 -69.72 -16.82
CA LEU A 573 -20.41 -70.59 -16.31
C LEU A 573 -20.90 -71.61 -17.37
N GLU A 574 -21.01 -71.21 -18.63
CA GLU A 574 -21.33 -72.10 -19.76
C GLU A 574 -20.25 -73.17 -19.96
N LYS A 575 -18.96 -72.81 -19.85
CA LYS A 575 -17.85 -73.78 -19.91
C LYS A 575 -17.84 -74.75 -18.73
N GLU A 576 -18.13 -74.27 -17.52
CA GLU A 576 -18.28 -75.12 -16.34
C GLU A 576 -19.48 -76.06 -16.48
N LEU A 577 -20.60 -75.55 -16.98
CA LEU A 577 -21.82 -76.32 -17.25
C LEU A 577 -21.62 -77.33 -18.39
N GLU A 578 -20.84 -77.00 -19.43
CA GLU A 578 -20.40 -77.97 -20.44
C GLU A 578 -19.47 -79.03 -19.83
N ALA A 579 -18.54 -78.65 -18.96
CA ALA A 579 -17.62 -79.60 -18.32
C ALA A 579 -18.38 -80.57 -17.40
N LEU A 580 -19.38 -80.07 -16.66
CA LEU A 580 -20.30 -80.88 -15.86
C LEU A 580 -21.18 -81.77 -16.75
N LYS A 581 -21.80 -81.25 -17.82
CA LYS A 581 -22.51 -82.07 -18.82
C LYS A 581 -21.61 -83.12 -19.50
N LYS A 582 -20.32 -82.83 -19.70
CA LYS A 582 -19.33 -83.80 -20.21
C LYS A 582 -18.93 -84.86 -19.17
N LYS A 583 -19.10 -84.62 -17.87
CA LYS A 583 -19.02 -85.65 -16.81
C LYS A 583 -20.31 -86.46 -16.75
N GLU A 584 -21.46 -85.79 -16.64
CA GLU A 584 -22.80 -86.38 -16.63
C GLU A 584 -23.03 -87.29 -17.85
N THR A 585 -22.67 -86.86 -19.06
CA THR A 585 -22.79 -87.71 -20.26
C THR A 585 -21.75 -88.84 -20.33
N LYS A 586 -20.63 -88.77 -19.59
CA LYS A 586 -19.71 -89.91 -19.45
C LYS A 586 -20.28 -90.94 -18.47
N GLU A 587 -20.74 -90.49 -17.30
CA GLU A 587 -21.37 -91.34 -16.29
C GLU A 587 -22.67 -91.96 -16.83
N GLY A 588 -23.49 -91.16 -17.52
CA GLY A 588 -24.69 -91.60 -18.24
C GLY A 588 -24.41 -92.57 -19.39
N LYS A 589 -23.26 -92.47 -20.09
CA LYS A 589 -22.84 -93.50 -21.07
C LYS A 589 -22.40 -94.81 -20.41
N VAL A 590 -21.82 -94.75 -19.22
CA VAL A 590 -21.50 -95.95 -18.43
C VAL A 590 -22.79 -96.60 -17.92
N LEU A 591 -23.74 -95.82 -17.41
CA LEU A 591 -25.08 -96.28 -17.04
C LEU A 591 -25.82 -96.90 -18.22
N ALA A 592 -25.98 -96.18 -19.33
CA ALA A 592 -26.68 -96.67 -20.52
C ALA A 592 -26.02 -97.93 -21.13
N ARG A 593 -24.70 -98.11 -20.96
CA ARG A 593 -24.01 -99.34 -21.34
C ARG A 593 -24.39 -100.50 -20.42
N LEU A 594 -24.40 -100.29 -19.10
CA LEU A 594 -24.84 -101.30 -18.13
C LEU A 594 -26.33 -101.64 -18.29
N GLU A 595 -27.17 -100.65 -18.58
CA GLU A 595 -28.59 -100.84 -18.90
C GLU A 595 -28.77 -101.63 -20.20
N LYS A 596 -28.01 -101.32 -21.26
CA LYS A 596 -28.06 -102.09 -22.50
C LYS A 596 -27.54 -103.51 -22.32
N GLU A 597 -26.46 -103.70 -21.57
CA GLU A 597 -25.95 -105.05 -21.25
C GLU A 597 -26.99 -105.85 -20.43
N MET A 598 -27.84 -105.22 -19.60
CA MET A 598 -29.02 -105.87 -19.02
C MET A 598 -30.15 -106.12 -20.03
N GLU A 599 -30.45 -105.16 -20.92
CA GLU A 599 -31.60 -105.26 -21.83
C GLU A 599 -31.36 -106.26 -22.97
N ASP A 600 -30.12 -106.33 -23.50
CA ASP A 600 -29.70 -107.36 -24.46
C ASP A 600 -29.80 -108.76 -23.82
N LEU A 601 -29.47 -108.91 -22.52
CA LEU A 601 -29.67 -110.15 -21.76
C LEU A 601 -31.16 -110.51 -21.58
N LYS A 602 -32.07 -109.53 -21.47
CA LYS A 602 -33.52 -109.76 -21.46
C LYS A 602 -34.06 -110.10 -22.85
N LEU A 603 -33.61 -109.40 -23.89
CA LEU A 603 -34.06 -109.61 -25.27
C LEU A 603 -33.62 -110.97 -25.80
N ALA A 604 -32.39 -111.41 -25.51
CA ALA A 604 -31.96 -112.78 -25.82
C ALA A 604 -32.83 -113.83 -25.12
N ALA A 605 -33.28 -113.57 -23.89
CA ALA A 605 -34.24 -114.43 -23.19
C ALA A 605 -35.66 -114.36 -23.78
N MET A 606 -36.06 -113.22 -24.37
CA MET A 606 -37.38 -113.01 -24.98
C MET A 606 -37.47 -113.52 -26.43
N GLU A 607 -36.42 -113.39 -27.24
CA GLU A 607 -36.34 -114.03 -28.56
C GLU A 607 -36.32 -115.56 -28.42
N LYS A 608 -35.59 -116.10 -27.43
CA LYS A 608 -35.67 -117.54 -27.13
C LYS A 608 -37.06 -118.02 -26.66
N LYS A 609 -37.91 -117.09 -26.20
CA LYS A 609 -39.33 -117.33 -25.89
C LYS A 609 -40.26 -117.08 -27.09
N ASN A 610 -39.91 -116.17 -28.00
CA ASN A 610 -40.75 -115.79 -29.13
C ASN A 610 -40.45 -116.59 -30.41
N GLU A 611 -39.23 -117.09 -30.64
CA GLU A 611 -38.97 -118.13 -31.65
C GLU A 611 -39.79 -119.39 -31.33
N GLN A 612 -39.89 -119.71 -30.03
CA GLN A 612 -40.76 -120.74 -29.50
C GLN A 612 -42.24 -120.42 -29.84
N GLU A 613 -42.75 -119.20 -29.57
CA GLU A 613 -44.14 -118.80 -29.89
C GLU A 613 -44.45 -118.51 -31.38
N ALA A 614 -43.45 -118.23 -32.23
CA ALA A 614 -43.67 -117.86 -33.64
C ALA A 614 -43.56 -119.06 -34.59
N LEU A 615 -42.80 -120.08 -34.20
CA LEU A 615 -43.03 -121.43 -34.71
C LEU A 615 -44.41 -121.93 -34.26
N ASP A 616 -44.87 -121.63 -33.03
CA ASP A 616 -46.30 -121.80 -32.67
C ASP A 616 -47.28 -120.91 -33.51
N ALA A 617 -46.78 -120.08 -34.45
CA ALA A 617 -47.55 -119.29 -35.40
C ALA A 617 -47.30 -119.66 -36.90
N GLU A 618 -46.57 -120.74 -37.19
CA GLU A 618 -46.80 -121.62 -38.36
C GLU A 618 -48.30 -121.68 -38.71
N LEU A 619 -49.06 -121.91 -37.63
CA LEU A 619 -50.49 -122.11 -37.52
C LEU A 619 -51.33 -120.93 -38.02
N ALA A 620 -50.75 -119.74 -38.16
CA ALA A 620 -51.49 -118.50 -38.44
C ALA A 620 -51.55 -118.10 -39.93
N THR A 621 -51.11 -118.97 -40.85
CA THR A 621 -51.80 -119.43 -42.08
C THR A 621 -52.59 -118.44 -42.98
N VAL A 622 -53.47 -117.66 -42.38
CA VAL A 622 -54.73 -117.11 -42.91
C VAL A 622 -54.54 -115.90 -43.82
N LYS A 623 -53.55 -115.03 -43.53
CA LYS A 623 -53.43 -113.67 -44.13
C LYS A 623 -53.43 -113.68 -45.69
N LYS A 624 -52.99 -114.81 -46.23
CA LYS A 624 -52.89 -115.30 -47.62
C LYS A 624 -54.15 -115.16 -48.51
N GLU A 625 -55.23 -114.63 -47.94
CA GLU A 625 -56.62 -114.69 -48.41
C GLU A 625 -57.25 -113.29 -48.65
N ALA A 626 -56.55 -112.19 -48.40
CA ALA A 626 -57.08 -110.81 -48.56
C ALA A 626 -56.61 -110.09 -49.84
N GLN A 627 -55.88 -110.79 -50.70
CA GLN A 627 -56.37 -111.06 -52.05
C GLN A 627 -57.08 -109.89 -52.77
N VAL A 628 -56.33 -109.23 -53.66
CA VAL A 628 -56.90 -108.81 -54.96
C VAL A 628 -57.93 -107.66 -54.88
N SER A 629 -57.84 -106.75 -53.89
CA SER A 629 -58.74 -105.58 -53.77
C SER A 629 -58.59 -104.52 -54.89
N TYR A 630 -59.11 -104.84 -56.07
CA TYR A 630 -60.05 -104.01 -56.83
C TYR A 630 -59.61 -102.53 -57.01
N THR A 631 -58.92 -102.13 -58.07
CA THR A 631 -59.21 -102.29 -59.53
C THR A 631 -60.52 -101.58 -59.93
N LEU A 632 -60.54 -100.89 -61.11
CA LEU A 632 -61.66 -100.07 -61.71
C LEU A 632 -61.68 -98.58 -61.21
N GLN A 633 -62.11 -97.53 -61.92
CA GLN A 633 -62.53 -97.25 -63.32
C GLN A 633 -62.58 -95.71 -63.59
N CYS A 634 -63.20 -95.20 -64.68
CA CYS A 634 -62.51 -94.74 -65.90
C CYS A 634 -63.43 -93.89 -66.84
N CYS A 635 -62.84 -92.91 -67.55
CA CYS A 635 -63.29 -92.26 -68.81
C CYS A 635 -64.50 -91.26 -68.88
N VAL A 636 -64.33 -90.26 -69.77
CA VAL A 636 -65.31 -89.41 -70.55
C VAL A 636 -65.69 -87.97 -70.01
N PRO A 637 -65.74 -86.89 -70.85
CA PRO A 637 -65.91 -85.47 -70.44
C PRO A 637 -67.03 -84.62 -71.12
N PHE A 638 -67.35 -83.40 -70.61
CA PHE A 638 -67.62 -82.17 -71.42
C PHE A 638 -67.70 -80.86 -70.57
N ARG A 639 -67.12 -79.78 -71.11
CA ARG A 639 -67.08 -78.35 -70.65
C ARG A 639 -66.49 -78.01 -69.28
#